data_AF-A0A395MMP6-F1
#
_entry.id   AF-A0A395MMP6-F1
#
_cell.length_a   1.000
_cell.length_b   1.000
_cell.length_c   1.000
_cell.angle_alpha   90.00
_cell.angle_beta   90.00
_cell.angle_gamma   90.00
#
_symmetry.space_group_name_H-M   'P 1'
#
loop_
_entity.id
_entity.type
_entity.pdbx_description
1 polymer ?
#
loop_
_entity_poly.entity_id
_entity_poly.type
_entity_poly.pdbx_seq_one_letter_code
_entity_poly.pdbx_strand_id
1 'polypeptide(L)'
;MQSITSSQPSPFLGKVVEICIVTPNIQKTITSLTNLGLPPFKVFSFNAQTVTNRTFRGASSDFELLVAFADTGDMVWELMQPASGPSLMREFLDRQPEGGIHHVAFDCNHVPQAQRREEFRKRGYEVVQEGVWHGKRGTSSKSEIRLVTFNITDHLEASIKNVQLDPEDPIKYTALSYCWGNATDRVEIPCDGKILSITTSLHEAILAINKFSPGQDLWIDQICINQEDLAEKSEQVSQMNLIYDKAETVLAWLGPSDNTTKLGIAFVKKVGEVALPSATNWFRWDDYDETHEETKLERQEELTLDQSRDFGIPFDDESSWSAFTDFFNRPWFQRMWTVQEIIQARKALVLCGEYSLDWEYISAAARWYCFKAKGLHEEHPRDVNGACLVTQMTTIPWRARLGSEYRPELLGQKTRPTCKWAMRDLLEALRPRLATDPRDKVFALVGISEIGMDDTKMAVDYSKSVRDVFTQATDAIIKNDPSDLNVIWSARQRNDDDDWPSWVPDWRLKTGTGCAYGIGEPLKGSQPGRHVYIPAEPGCLSVRGKIIGKVPYVNEYRHFGELFTNNQLREVYNACMERLTSYATDESVQTAFGLTLIGGLPLPSGLEKKNTSVETYSEKYMQFYDNTQMPQTPPEANAAREKALEETYKVGLDMSWLQTVLATYCERRFVVADSGHMGLAHHEVLEGDVIAVVMGMHWPVVLRERDDGGYRFVGDAYCHGVMNGEALTGIVDGSEEGEVFTLK
;
A
#
# COMPACT_ATOMS: atom_id res chain seq x y z
N MET A 1 -7.44 -46.20 47.12
CA MET A 1 -8.63 -45.35 46.86
C MET A 1 -9.52 -46.10 45.89
N GLN A 2 -10.75 -46.46 46.29
CA GLN A 2 -11.73 -47.05 45.38
C GLN A 2 -12.18 -45.98 44.39
N SER A 3 -11.97 -46.24 43.10
CA SER A 3 -12.50 -45.42 42.01
C SER A 3 -14.00 -45.66 41.93
N ILE A 4 -14.79 -44.63 42.26
CA ILE A 4 -16.22 -44.60 41.99
C ILE A 4 -16.37 -44.19 40.52
N THR A 5 -16.49 -45.17 39.62
CA THR A 5 -16.88 -44.91 38.23
C THR A 5 -18.37 -44.59 38.20
N SER A 6 -18.71 -43.31 38.32
CA SER A 6 -20.06 -42.83 38.04
C SER A 6 -20.25 -42.75 36.52
N SER A 7 -21.25 -43.45 35.99
CA SER A 7 -21.77 -43.29 34.63
C SER A 7 -22.58 -41.99 34.51
N GLN A 8 -21.96 -40.86 34.86
CA GLN A 8 -22.57 -39.54 34.72
C GLN A 8 -22.43 -39.06 33.26
N PRO A 9 -23.45 -38.40 32.69
CA PRO A 9 -23.30 -37.68 31.42
C PRO A 9 -22.14 -36.67 31.52
N SER A 10 -21.56 -36.31 30.38
CA SER A 10 -20.45 -35.34 30.30
C SER A 10 -20.68 -34.15 31.25
N PRO A 11 -19.70 -33.78 32.11
CA PRO A 11 -19.89 -32.74 33.10
C PRO A 11 -20.16 -31.40 32.41
N PHE A 12 -21.27 -30.74 32.75
CA PHE A 12 -21.74 -29.49 32.13
C PHE A 12 -20.65 -28.43 31.97
N LEU A 13 -19.78 -28.27 32.97
CA LEU A 13 -18.71 -27.26 32.93
C LEU A 13 -17.66 -27.57 31.85
N GLY A 14 -17.37 -28.83 31.53
CA GLY A 14 -16.35 -29.19 30.55
C GLY A 14 -14.93 -28.77 30.98
N LYS A 15 -14.13 -28.26 30.04
CA LYS A 15 -12.71 -27.91 30.23
C LYS A 15 -12.54 -26.50 30.81
N VAL A 16 -11.54 -26.32 31.66
CA VAL A 16 -11.06 -24.99 32.07
C VAL A 16 -10.36 -24.33 30.87
N VAL A 17 -10.81 -23.14 30.50
CA VAL A 17 -10.28 -22.40 29.33
C VAL A 17 -9.59 -21.10 29.72
N GLU A 18 -9.79 -20.61 30.94
CA GLU A 18 -9.26 -19.32 31.36
C GLU A 18 -9.04 -19.28 32.87
N ILE A 19 -7.94 -18.65 33.30
CA ILE A 19 -7.71 -18.28 34.69
C ILE A 19 -7.49 -16.77 34.76
N CYS A 20 -8.30 -16.10 35.58
CA CYS A 20 -8.24 -14.67 35.77
C CYS A 20 -7.49 -14.29 37.05
N ILE A 21 -6.50 -13.42 36.93
CA ILE A 21 -5.79 -12.77 38.04
C ILE A 21 -6.19 -11.30 38.06
N VAL A 22 -6.80 -10.87 39.17
CA VAL A 22 -7.05 -9.44 39.41
C VAL A 22 -5.83 -8.82 40.08
N THR A 23 -5.37 -7.67 39.59
CA THR A 23 -4.14 -7.00 40.05
C THR A 23 -4.33 -5.50 40.22
N PRO A 24 -3.68 -4.86 41.23
CA PRO A 24 -3.67 -3.41 41.37
C PRO A 24 -2.79 -2.71 40.31
N ASN A 25 -1.86 -3.42 39.67
CA ASN A 25 -0.96 -2.87 38.65
C ASN A 25 -0.69 -3.89 37.54
N ILE A 26 -1.47 -3.79 36.46
CA ILE A 26 -1.45 -4.72 35.33
C ILE A 26 -0.11 -4.70 34.61
N GLN A 27 0.54 -3.55 34.47
CA GLN A 27 1.82 -3.44 33.79
C GLN A 27 2.92 -4.21 34.54
N LYS A 28 2.99 -4.03 35.87
CA LYS A 28 3.95 -4.75 36.73
C LYS A 28 3.71 -6.25 36.70
N THR A 29 2.44 -6.67 36.72
CA THR A 29 2.06 -8.08 36.66
C THR A 29 2.42 -8.70 35.31
N ILE A 30 2.13 -8.02 34.19
CA ILE A 30 2.53 -8.44 32.84
C ILE A 30 4.05 -8.65 32.79
N THR A 31 4.83 -7.65 33.18
CA THR A 31 6.30 -7.75 33.16
C THR A 31 6.80 -8.94 33.99
N SER A 32 6.22 -9.15 35.17
CA SER A 32 6.64 -10.22 36.08
C SER A 32 6.30 -11.62 35.51
N LEU A 33 5.11 -11.78 34.94
CA LEU A 33 4.65 -13.05 34.35
C LEU A 33 5.36 -13.37 33.04
N THR A 34 5.62 -12.36 32.19
CA THR A 34 6.44 -12.55 30.99
C THR A 34 7.89 -12.91 31.34
N ASN A 35 8.47 -12.31 32.39
CA ASN A 35 9.80 -12.70 32.89
C ASN A 35 9.84 -14.13 33.46
N LEU A 36 8.70 -14.66 33.92
CA LEU A 36 8.56 -16.06 34.36
C LEU A 36 8.40 -17.04 33.19
N GLY A 37 8.31 -16.55 31.94
CA GLY A 37 8.21 -17.36 30.73
C GLY A 37 6.80 -17.50 30.17
N LEU A 38 5.81 -16.75 30.68
CA LEU A 38 4.50 -16.68 30.04
C LEU A 38 4.57 -15.85 28.75
N PRO A 39 3.74 -16.17 27.74
CA PRO A 39 3.71 -15.43 26.49
C PRO A 39 3.33 -13.95 26.70
N PRO A 40 3.65 -13.07 25.74
CA PRO A 40 3.29 -11.67 25.81
C PRO A 40 1.78 -11.47 25.99
N PHE A 41 1.40 -10.54 26.87
CA PHE A 41 0.01 -10.20 27.12
C PHE A 41 -0.48 -9.11 26.15
N LYS A 42 -1.67 -9.29 25.58
CA LYS A 42 -2.39 -8.26 24.81
C LYS A 42 -3.33 -7.51 25.73
N VAL A 43 -3.22 -6.18 25.80
CA VAL A 43 -3.99 -5.32 26.73
C VAL A 43 -5.15 -4.65 26.02
N PHE A 44 -6.32 -4.65 26.65
CA PHE A 44 -7.58 -4.08 26.17
C PHE A 44 -8.18 -3.18 27.24
N SER A 45 -8.89 -2.14 26.81
CA SER A 45 -9.71 -1.30 27.68
C SER A 45 -11.17 -1.76 27.56
N PHE A 46 -11.78 -2.15 28.68
CA PHE A 46 -13.20 -2.45 28.79
C PHE A 46 -13.88 -1.21 29.35
N ASN A 47 -14.53 -0.44 28.49
CA ASN A 47 -15.16 0.85 28.82
C ASN A 47 -16.47 1.02 28.03
N ALA A 48 -17.08 2.21 28.07
CA ALA A 48 -18.37 2.46 27.42
C ALA A 48 -18.36 2.25 25.89
N GLN A 49 -17.19 2.41 25.25
CA GLN A 49 -17.02 2.24 23.80
C GLN A 49 -16.84 0.76 23.43
N THR A 50 -16.22 -0.03 24.29
CA THR A 50 -15.83 -1.40 23.98
C THR A 50 -16.74 -2.46 24.61
N VAL A 51 -17.51 -2.12 25.64
CA VAL A 51 -18.41 -3.05 26.34
C VAL A 51 -19.80 -2.42 26.53
N THR A 52 -20.81 -3.03 25.93
CA THR A 52 -22.22 -2.64 26.12
C THR A 52 -22.92 -3.49 27.19
N ASN A 53 -24.11 -3.06 27.64
CA ASN A 53 -24.92 -3.79 28.63
C ASN A 53 -24.15 -4.12 29.93
N ARG A 54 -23.33 -3.18 30.40
CA ARG A 54 -22.56 -3.32 31.64
C ARG A 54 -23.49 -3.29 32.85
N THR A 55 -23.56 -4.42 33.57
CA THR A 55 -24.31 -4.52 34.83
C THR A 55 -23.46 -5.17 35.92
N PHE A 56 -23.73 -4.78 37.15
CA PHE A 56 -23.08 -5.27 38.36
C PHE A 56 -24.14 -5.44 39.45
N ARG A 57 -24.23 -6.65 40.04
CA ARG A 57 -25.23 -7.04 41.05
C ARG A 57 -26.67 -6.66 40.66
N GLY A 58 -27.01 -6.83 39.38
CA GLY A 58 -28.36 -6.57 38.86
C GLY A 58 -28.68 -5.10 38.56
N ALA A 59 -27.75 -4.18 38.78
CA ALA A 59 -27.89 -2.76 38.42
C ALA A 59 -26.98 -2.40 37.24
N SER A 60 -27.35 -1.38 36.45
CA SER A 60 -26.44 -0.82 35.45
C SER A 60 -25.19 -0.25 36.14
N SER A 61 -24.03 -0.50 35.57
CA SER A 61 -22.75 -0.04 36.09
C SER A 61 -21.89 0.54 34.97
N ASP A 62 -21.15 1.59 35.28
CA ASP A 62 -20.23 2.29 34.38
C ASP A 62 -18.79 1.76 34.48
N PHE A 63 -18.59 0.58 35.10
CA PHE A 63 -17.27 0.02 35.36
C PHE A 63 -16.34 0.06 34.16
N GLU A 64 -15.08 0.41 34.42
CA GLU A 64 -14.00 0.35 33.45
C GLU A 64 -12.89 -0.55 33.96
N LEU A 65 -12.37 -1.41 33.08
CA LEU A 65 -11.31 -2.35 33.40
C LEU A 65 -10.21 -2.27 32.35
N LEU A 66 -8.98 -2.43 32.78
CA LEU A 66 -7.90 -2.88 31.90
C LEU A 66 -7.88 -4.41 31.96
N VAL A 67 -7.91 -5.05 30.81
CA VAL A 67 -7.93 -6.52 30.70
C VAL A 67 -6.76 -6.94 29.81
N ALA A 68 -5.98 -7.94 30.22
CA ALA A 68 -4.89 -8.43 29.41
C ALA A 68 -4.94 -9.95 29.25
N PHE A 69 -4.74 -10.45 28.03
CA PHE A 69 -4.80 -11.87 27.72
C PHE A 69 -3.46 -12.40 27.22
N ALA A 70 -3.05 -13.58 27.70
CA ALA A 70 -1.94 -14.35 27.12
C ALA A 70 -2.38 -15.80 26.90
N ASP A 71 -2.20 -16.29 25.68
CA ASP A 71 -2.65 -17.62 25.25
C ASP A 71 -1.53 -18.65 25.43
N THR A 72 -1.83 -19.77 26.08
CA THR A 72 -0.91 -20.91 26.27
C THR A 72 -1.41 -22.19 25.57
N GLY A 73 -2.24 -22.03 24.54
CA GLY A 73 -2.75 -23.07 23.64
C GLY A 73 -4.11 -23.60 24.08
N ASP A 74 -4.15 -24.22 25.26
CA ASP A 74 -5.36 -24.88 25.78
C ASP A 74 -6.04 -24.11 26.92
N MET A 75 -5.42 -23.02 27.36
CA MET A 75 -5.85 -22.16 28.46
C MET A 75 -5.35 -20.73 28.22
N VAL A 76 -6.17 -19.76 28.59
CA VAL A 76 -5.86 -18.32 28.54
C VAL A 76 -5.54 -17.81 29.94
N TRP A 77 -4.46 -17.04 30.07
CA TRP A 77 -4.19 -16.21 31.23
C TRP A 77 -4.87 -14.86 31.03
N GLU A 78 -5.80 -14.52 31.91
CA GLU A 78 -6.47 -13.23 31.94
C GLU A 78 -5.94 -12.42 33.14
N LEU A 79 -5.57 -11.16 32.91
CA LEU A 79 -5.24 -10.20 33.94
C LEU A 79 -6.29 -9.09 33.92
N MET A 80 -6.80 -8.71 35.07
CA MET A 80 -7.79 -7.63 35.18
C MET A 80 -7.37 -6.59 36.22
N GLN A 81 -7.40 -5.33 35.84
CA GLN A 81 -7.22 -4.20 36.75
C GLN A 81 -8.46 -3.30 36.66
N PRO A 82 -9.20 -3.08 37.76
CA PRO A 82 -10.29 -2.13 37.77
C PRO A 82 -9.75 -0.69 37.66
N ALA A 83 -10.17 0.02 36.61
CA ALA A 83 -9.82 1.42 36.38
C ALA A 83 -10.80 2.34 37.10
N SER A 84 -12.11 2.20 36.86
CA SER A 84 -13.15 3.04 37.45
C SER A 84 -14.47 2.27 37.61
N GLY A 85 -15.44 2.86 38.33
CA GLY A 85 -16.78 2.31 38.56
C GLY A 85 -16.85 1.05 39.45
N PRO A 86 -18.06 0.65 39.88
CA PRO A 86 -18.29 -0.51 40.73
C PRO A 86 -18.26 -1.82 39.92
N SER A 87 -17.35 -2.73 40.30
CA SER A 87 -17.16 -4.05 39.68
C SER A 87 -16.72 -5.11 40.69
N LEU A 88 -16.86 -6.39 40.33
CA LEU A 88 -16.34 -7.53 41.11
C LEU A 88 -14.82 -7.43 41.31
N MET A 89 -14.09 -6.92 40.31
CA MET A 89 -12.64 -6.76 40.36
C MET A 89 -12.24 -5.70 41.39
N ARG A 90 -13.02 -4.61 41.51
CA ARG A 90 -12.86 -3.62 42.57
C ARG A 90 -13.14 -4.23 43.95
N GLU A 91 -14.29 -4.90 44.11
CA GLU A 91 -14.64 -5.57 45.37
C GLU A 91 -13.57 -6.60 45.81
N PHE A 92 -12.95 -7.28 44.84
CA PHE A 92 -11.89 -8.24 45.10
C PHE A 92 -10.63 -7.55 45.61
N LEU A 93 -10.17 -6.48 44.96
CA LEU A 93 -9.01 -5.71 45.43
C LEU A 93 -9.26 -5.04 46.78
N ASP A 94 -10.48 -4.62 47.08
CA ASP A 94 -10.84 -4.06 48.39
C ASP A 94 -10.65 -5.09 49.52
N ARG A 95 -10.84 -6.38 49.22
CA ARG A 95 -10.63 -7.50 50.17
C ARG A 95 -9.20 -8.03 50.14
N GLN A 96 -8.55 -8.00 48.98
CA GLN A 96 -7.20 -8.50 48.73
C GLN A 96 -6.40 -7.47 47.92
N PRO A 97 -5.80 -6.46 48.60
CA PRO A 97 -5.16 -5.34 47.93
C PRO A 97 -3.98 -5.71 47.02
N GLU A 98 -3.32 -6.83 47.29
CA GLU A 98 -2.19 -7.34 46.50
C GLU A 98 -2.63 -8.03 45.19
N GLY A 99 -3.93 -8.27 45.00
CA GLY A 99 -4.45 -9.06 43.89
C GLY A 99 -4.31 -10.56 44.09
N GLY A 100 -4.71 -11.33 43.07
CA GLY A 100 -4.75 -12.79 43.12
C GLY A 100 -5.69 -13.41 42.10
N ILE A 101 -5.78 -14.74 42.09
CA ILE A 101 -6.72 -15.47 41.23
C ILE A 101 -8.15 -15.13 41.68
N HIS A 102 -8.93 -14.55 40.76
CA HIS A 102 -10.31 -14.13 41.01
C HIS A 102 -11.31 -15.19 40.56
N HIS A 103 -11.18 -15.67 39.32
CA HIS A 103 -12.13 -16.61 38.75
C HIS A 103 -11.49 -17.54 37.72
N VAL A 104 -12.24 -18.58 37.37
CA VAL A 104 -11.89 -19.58 36.37
C VAL A 104 -13.05 -19.68 35.39
N ALA A 105 -12.77 -19.67 34.09
CA ALA A 105 -13.80 -19.86 33.07
C ALA A 105 -13.74 -21.27 32.48
N PHE A 106 -14.90 -21.76 32.07
CA PHE A 106 -15.07 -23.08 31.50
C PHE A 106 -15.74 -23.03 30.12
N ASP A 107 -15.37 -23.94 29.22
CA ASP A 107 -15.94 -24.03 27.87
C ASP A 107 -17.43 -24.41 27.85
N CYS A 108 -17.91 -25.01 28.95
CA CYS A 108 -19.24 -25.57 29.10
C CYS A 108 -19.58 -26.57 27.97
N ASN A 109 -18.60 -27.36 27.52
CA ASN A 109 -18.70 -28.27 26.36
C ASN A 109 -19.34 -27.61 25.12
N HIS A 110 -19.01 -26.34 24.85
CA HIS A 110 -19.51 -25.57 23.71
C HIS A 110 -21.03 -25.34 23.68
N VAL A 111 -21.75 -25.52 24.80
CA VAL A 111 -23.17 -25.17 24.91
C VAL A 111 -23.36 -23.68 24.55
N PRO A 112 -24.41 -23.25 23.81
CA PRO A 112 -24.63 -21.84 23.51
C PRO A 112 -24.81 -20.96 24.76
N GLN A 113 -24.30 -19.72 24.74
CA GLN A 113 -24.27 -18.82 25.91
C GLN A 113 -25.64 -18.62 26.60
N ALA A 114 -26.71 -18.42 25.81
CA ALA A 114 -28.07 -18.27 26.34
C ALA A 114 -28.53 -19.52 27.12
N GLN A 115 -28.16 -20.71 26.64
CA GLN A 115 -28.46 -21.98 27.30
C GLN A 115 -27.58 -22.20 28.54
N ARG A 116 -26.31 -21.77 28.51
CA ARG A 116 -25.43 -21.80 29.70
C ARG A 116 -26.05 -21.03 30.86
N ARG A 117 -26.57 -19.83 30.61
CA ARG A 117 -27.20 -18.98 31.65
C ARG A 117 -28.38 -19.69 32.32
N GLU A 118 -29.22 -20.34 31.52
CA GLU A 118 -30.35 -21.12 32.03
C GLU A 118 -29.89 -22.34 32.82
N GLU A 119 -28.85 -23.05 32.37
CA GLU A 119 -28.30 -24.20 33.09
C GLU A 119 -27.64 -23.81 34.43
N PHE A 120 -26.96 -22.67 34.51
CA PHE A 120 -26.48 -22.12 35.78
C PHE A 120 -27.62 -21.74 36.71
N ARG A 121 -28.67 -21.09 36.19
CA ARG A 121 -29.88 -20.73 36.96
C ARG A 121 -30.59 -21.94 37.54
N LYS A 122 -30.80 -23.00 36.74
CA LYS A 122 -31.37 -24.28 37.20
C LYS A 122 -30.56 -24.91 38.34
N ARG A 123 -29.26 -24.61 38.43
CA ARG A 123 -28.34 -25.08 39.46
C ARG A 123 -28.20 -24.10 40.64
N GLY A 124 -28.99 -23.03 40.67
CA GLY A 124 -29.02 -22.05 41.75
C GLY A 124 -27.96 -20.95 41.68
N TYR A 125 -27.33 -20.74 40.52
CA TYR A 125 -26.33 -19.69 40.32
C TYR A 125 -26.88 -18.57 39.45
N GLU A 126 -26.85 -17.34 39.98
CA GLU A 126 -27.28 -16.13 39.28
C GLU A 126 -26.09 -15.32 38.74
N VAL A 127 -26.34 -14.54 37.69
CA VAL A 127 -25.33 -13.64 37.10
C VAL A 127 -25.09 -12.45 38.03
N VAL A 128 -23.85 -12.25 38.45
CA VAL A 128 -23.45 -11.19 39.39
C VAL A 128 -22.77 -9.99 38.71
N GLN A 129 -22.24 -10.15 37.51
CA GLN A 129 -21.72 -9.09 36.64
C GLN A 129 -21.81 -9.56 35.19
N GLU A 130 -22.18 -8.67 34.27
CA GLU A 130 -22.13 -8.94 32.83
C GLU A 130 -21.77 -7.70 32.02
N GLY A 131 -21.32 -7.95 30.80
CA GLY A 131 -21.08 -6.97 29.76
C GLY A 131 -20.89 -7.71 28.44
N VAL A 132 -21.27 -7.07 27.33
CA VAL A 132 -21.06 -7.57 25.97
C VAL A 132 -19.90 -6.80 25.37
N TRP A 133 -18.73 -7.44 25.33
CA TRP A 133 -17.53 -6.87 24.74
C TRP A 133 -17.57 -6.98 23.22
N HIS A 134 -17.24 -5.89 22.55
CA HIS A 134 -17.24 -5.74 21.08
C HIS A 134 -15.83 -5.79 20.48
N GLY A 135 -14.81 -6.10 21.27
CA GLY A 135 -13.45 -6.32 20.77
C GLY A 135 -13.20 -7.76 20.31
N LYS A 136 -12.17 -7.95 19.47
CA LYS A 136 -11.73 -9.27 19.00
C LYS A 136 -10.99 -10.00 20.13
N ARG A 137 -11.42 -11.21 20.51
CA ARG A 137 -10.66 -12.08 21.43
C ARG A 137 -9.23 -12.25 20.90
N GLY A 138 -8.25 -11.84 21.71
CA GLY A 138 -6.85 -12.19 21.50
C GLY A 138 -6.61 -13.66 21.84
N THR A 139 -7.18 -14.58 21.05
CA THR A 139 -6.68 -15.95 20.95
C THR A 139 -5.65 -15.96 19.84
N SER A 140 -4.49 -16.58 20.08
CA SER A 140 -3.65 -17.00 18.96
C SER A 140 -4.54 -17.88 18.07
N SER A 141 -4.76 -17.47 16.83
CA SER A 141 -5.80 -18.07 15.99
C SER A 141 -5.43 -19.53 15.73
N LYS A 142 -6.15 -20.45 16.37
CA LYS A 142 -6.52 -21.72 15.75
C LYS A 142 -7.44 -21.35 14.57
N SER A 143 -6.82 -20.97 13.45
CA SER A 143 -7.51 -20.53 12.24
C SER A 143 -8.08 -21.74 11.53
N GLU A 144 -9.37 -21.99 11.75
CA GLU A 144 -10.13 -22.99 11.02
C GLU A 144 -10.40 -22.49 9.60
N ILE A 145 -9.99 -23.27 8.60
CA ILE A 145 -10.28 -23.00 7.18
C ILE A 145 -11.07 -24.16 6.58
N ARG A 146 -11.81 -23.88 5.53
CA ARG A 146 -12.45 -24.91 4.70
C ARG A 146 -11.51 -25.32 3.57
N LEU A 147 -11.51 -26.62 3.27
CA LEU A 147 -10.95 -27.18 2.05
C LEU A 147 -12.07 -27.90 1.29
N VAL A 148 -12.02 -27.81 -0.03
CA VAL A 148 -12.97 -28.46 -0.93
C VAL A 148 -12.26 -29.50 -1.78
N THR A 149 -12.91 -30.65 -1.96
CA THR A 149 -12.50 -31.69 -2.90
C THR A 149 -13.56 -31.84 -3.97
N PHE A 150 -13.13 -32.20 -5.18
CA PHE A 150 -14.05 -32.46 -6.29
C PHE A 150 -13.88 -33.90 -6.77
N ASN A 151 -15.01 -34.57 -6.96
CA ASN A 151 -15.07 -35.86 -7.63
C ASN A 151 -15.74 -35.68 -8.99
N ILE A 152 -15.05 -36.11 -10.06
CA ILE A 152 -15.57 -36.06 -11.42
C ILE A 152 -15.78 -37.50 -11.88
N THR A 153 -17.03 -37.95 -11.78
CA THR A 153 -17.49 -39.21 -12.38
C THR A 153 -18.31 -38.88 -13.62
N ASP A 154 -19.65 -38.92 -13.52
CA ASP A 154 -20.59 -38.52 -14.58
C ASP A 154 -21.00 -37.03 -14.48
N HIS A 155 -20.86 -36.44 -13.29
CA HIS A 155 -21.10 -35.03 -12.98
C HIS A 155 -20.06 -34.54 -11.95
N LEU A 156 -19.87 -33.22 -11.88
CA LEU A 156 -18.99 -32.59 -10.92
C LEU A 156 -19.69 -32.50 -9.56
N GLU A 157 -19.14 -33.17 -8.54
CA GLU A 157 -19.63 -33.13 -7.16
C GLU A 157 -18.52 -32.63 -6.23
N ALA A 158 -18.87 -31.79 -5.26
CA ALA A 158 -17.95 -31.22 -4.28
C ALA A 158 -18.17 -31.79 -2.87
N SER A 159 -17.11 -31.85 -2.06
CA SER A 159 -17.20 -32.14 -0.63
C SER A 159 -16.30 -31.19 0.16
N ILE A 160 -16.84 -30.59 1.22
CA ILE A 160 -16.16 -29.57 2.03
C ILE A 160 -15.82 -30.16 3.40
N LYS A 161 -14.58 -29.92 3.84
CA LYS A 161 -14.12 -30.26 5.19
C LYS A 161 -13.48 -29.05 5.87
N ASN A 162 -13.63 -28.98 7.17
CA ASN A 162 -12.94 -27.99 7.98
C ASN A 162 -11.61 -28.56 8.48
N VAL A 163 -10.59 -27.72 8.47
CA VAL A 163 -9.25 -28.06 8.94
C VAL A 163 -8.64 -26.92 9.74
N GLN A 164 -7.70 -27.24 10.62
CA GLN A 164 -6.98 -26.26 11.44
C GLN A 164 -5.63 -25.95 10.80
N LEU A 165 -5.31 -24.67 10.59
CA LEU A 165 -3.96 -24.27 10.19
C LEU A 165 -3.04 -24.30 11.42
N ASP A 166 -2.55 -25.49 11.78
CA ASP A 166 -1.58 -25.68 12.85
C ASP A 166 -0.14 -25.49 12.33
N PRO A 167 0.67 -24.57 12.89
CA PRO A 167 2.07 -24.41 12.54
C PRO A 167 2.93 -25.66 12.80
N GLU A 168 2.57 -26.48 13.79
CA GLU A 168 3.30 -27.69 14.19
C GLU A 168 2.83 -28.95 13.44
N ASP A 169 1.62 -28.92 12.86
CA ASP A 169 1.06 -29.99 12.01
C ASP A 169 0.61 -29.44 10.64
N PRO A 170 1.55 -29.20 9.70
CA PRO A 170 1.25 -28.54 8.44
C PRO A 170 0.42 -29.43 7.51
N ILE A 171 -0.79 -28.96 7.20
CA ILE A 171 -1.72 -29.60 6.27
C ILE A 171 -1.27 -29.36 4.83
N LYS A 172 -1.38 -30.39 3.99
CA LYS A 172 -1.13 -30.30 2.56
C LYS A 172 -2.41 -29.99 1.79
N TYR A 173 -2.42 -28.88 1.08
CA TYR A 173 -3.49 -28.48 0.19
C TYR A 173 -2.94 -27.56 -0.91
N THR A 174 -3.74 -27.39 -1.96
CA THR A 174 -3.45 -26.50 -3.08
C THR A 174 -4.38 -25.29 -3.03
N ALA A 175 -3.87 -24.08 -3.16
CA ALA A 175 -4.72 -22.87 -3.23
C ALA A 175 -4.95 -22.47 -4.69
N LEU A 176 -6.19 -22.12 -5.04
CA LEU A 176 -6.53 -21.62 -6.36
C LEU A 176 -6.52 -20.08 -6.37
N SER A 177 -5.89 -19.51 -7.38
CA SER A 177 -5.89 -18.10 -7.73
C SER A 177 -6.49 -17.96 -9.12
N TYR A 178 -7.66 -17.33 -9.25
CA TYR A 178 -8.37 -17.23 -10.52
C TYR A 178 -9.23 -15.96 -10.60
N CYS A 179 -9.50 -15.48 -11.81
CA CYS A 179 -10.45 -14.38 -11.99
C CYS A 179 -11.88 -14.92 -11.90
N TRP A 180 -12.72 -14.32 -11.06
CA TRP A 180 -14.11 -14.77 -10.87
C TRP A 180 -14.97 -14.66 -12.14
N GLY A 181 -14.55 -13.84 -13.10
CA GLY A 181 -15.30 -13.55 -14.32
C GLY A 181 -16.59 -12.78 -14.02
N ASN A 182 -17.62 -13.02 -14.82
CA ASN A 182 -18.93 -12.43 -14.58
C ASN A 182 -19.60 -13.11 -13.36
N ALA A 183 -19.78 -12.36 -12.27
CA ALA A 183 -20.34 -12.87 -11.03
C ALA A 183 -21.83 -13.26 -11.13
N THR A 184 -22.53 -12.89 -12.21
CA THR A 184 -23.93 -13.31 -12.44
C THR A 184 -24.05 -14.68 -13.10
N ASP A 185 -22.99 -15.12 -13.79
CA ASP A 185 -23.03 -16.35 -14.57
C ASP A 185 -22.63 -17.51 -13.66
N ARG A 186 -23.65 -18.25 -13.21
CA ARG A 186 -23.53 -19.28 -12.17
C ARG A 186 -23.87 -20.67 -12.72
N VAL A 187 -23.20 -21.67 -12.15
CA VAL A 187 -23.44 -23.10 -12.35
C VAL A 187 -23.69 -23.72 -10.99
N GLU A 188 -24.72 -24.56 -10.90
CA GLU A 188 -25.07 -25.29 -9.69
C GLU A 188 -24.46 -26.69 -9.71
N ILE A 189 -23.80 -27.07 -8.61
CA ILE A 189 -23.21 -28.40 -8.44
C ILE A 189 -23.63 -29.01 -7.09
N PRO A 190 -23.80 -30.34 -7.00
CA PRO A 190 -24.02 -31.01 -5.73
C PRO A 190 -22.82 -30.85 -4.79
N CYS A 191 -23.09 -30.63 -3.49
CA CYS A 191 -22.09 -30.52 -2.45
C CYS A 191 -22.62 -31.04 -1.10
N ASP A 192 -22.09 -32.17 -0.61
CA ASP A 192 -22.48 -32.81 0.66
C ASP A 192 -24.01 -32.89 0.88
N GLY A 193 -24.76 -33.24 -0.17
CA GLY A 193 -26.24 -33.34 -0.15
C GLY A 193 -26.98 -32.01 -0.27
N LYS A 194 -26.29 -30.89 -0.50
CA LYS A 194 -26.84 -29.56 -0.82
C LYS A 194 -26.44 -29.14 -2.25
N ILE A 195 -26.93 -27.98 -2.69
CA ILE A 195 -26.52 -27.35 -3.95
C ILE A 195 -25.58 -26.19 -3.64
N LEU A 196 -24.43 -26.18 -4.31
CA LEU A 196 -23.45 -25.10 -4.28
C LEU A 196 -23.48 -24.35 -5.60
N SER A 197 -23.62 -23.03 -5.55
CA SER A 197 -23.61 -22.16 -6.73
C SER A 197 -22.24 -21.53 -6.92
N ILE A 198 -21.58 -21.85 -8.04
CA ILE A 198 -20.24 -21.35 -8.38
C ILE A 198 -20.27 -20.56 -9.68
N THR A 199 -19.29 -19.68 -9.92
CA THR A 199 -19.21 -18.97 -11.21
C THR A 199 -18.81 -19.92 -12.35
N THR A 200 -19.23 -19.61 -13.57
CA THR A 200 -18.82 -20.36 -14.78
C THR A 200 -17.29 -20.42 -14.90
N SER A 201 -16.60 -19.32 -14.60
CA SER A 201 -15.13 -19.28 -14.62
C SER A 201 -14.50 -20.23 -13.60
N LEU A 202 -15.12 -20.41 -12.42
CA LEU A 202 -14.65 -21.38 -11.44
C LEU A 202 -14.92 -22.81 -11.90
N HIS A 203 -16.10 -23.07 -12.47
CA HIS A 203 -16.43 -24.38 -13.03
C HIS A 203 -15.41 -24.82 -14.10
N GLU A 204 -15.07 -23.94 -15.04
CA GLU A 204 -14.02 -24.19 -16.04
C GLU A 204 -12.64 -24.45 -15.41
N ALA A 205 -12.27 -23.63 -14.41
CA ALA A 205 -11.00 -23.81 -13.69
C ALA A 205 -10.92 -25.18 -13.02
N ILE A 206 -11.98 -25.62 -12.34
CA ILE A 206 -12.04 -26.93 -11.67
C ILE A 206 -11.89 -28.07 -12.68
N LEU A 207 -12.57 -28.01 -13.82
CA LEU A 207 -12.43 -29.02 -14.88
C LEU A 207 -11.00 -29.09 -15.43
N ALA A 208 -10.32 -27.95 -15.57
CA ALA A 208 -8.93 -27.91 -15.98
C ALA A 208 -8.01 -28.49 -14.89
N ILE A 209 -8.14 -28.03 -13.64
CA ILE A 209 -7.31 -28.47 -12.49
C ILE A 209 -7.43 -29.98 -12.27
N ASN A 210 -8.64 -30.55 -12.35
CA ASN A 210 -8.83 -31.99 -12.15
C ASN A 210 -8.09 -32.85 -13.19
N LYS A 211 -7.82 -32.31 -14.39
CA LYS A 211 -6.97 -33.00 -15.39
C LYS A 211 -5.49 -33.02 -14.98
N PHE A 212 -5.01 -31.99 -14.28
CA PHE A 212 -3.63 -31.87 -13.85
C PHE A 212 -3.36 -32.52 -12.49
N SER A 213 -4.34 -32.51 -11.59
CA SER A 213 -4.18 -32.93 -10.20
C SER A 213 -5.49 -33.42 -9.61
N PRO A 214 -5.95 -34.63 -10.00
CA PRO A 214 -7.24 -35.16 -9.56
C PRO A 214 -7.26 -35.45 -8.06
N GLY A 215 -8.40 -35.14 -7.42
CA GLY A 215 -8.66 -35.50 -6.02
C GLY A 215 -7.84 -34.75 -4.97
N GLN A 216 -7.25 -33.60 -5.31
CA GLN A 216 -6.55 -32.76 -4.33
C GLN A 216 -7.53 -31.96 -3.47
N ASP A 217 -7.13 -31.73 -2.22
CA ASP A 217 -7.76 -30.72 -1.36
C ASP A 217 -7.41 -29.33 -1.89
N LEU A 218 -8.43 -28.55 -2.23
CA LEU A 218 -8.30 -27.20 -2.75
C LEU A 218 -8.80 -26.18 -1.72
N TRP A 219 -8.09 -25.05 -1.62
CA TRP A 219 -8.63 -23.83 -1.04
C TRP A 219 -9.05 -22.89 -2.18
N ILE A 220 -10.33 -22.50 -2.18
CA ILE A 220 -10.92 -21.65 -3.22
C ILE A 220 -11.76 -20.59 -2.52
N ASP A 221 -11.37 -19.32 -2.61
CA ASP A 221 -12.00 -18.18 -1.93
C ASP A 221 -13.55 -18.16 -2.03
N GLN A 222 -14.11 -18.39 -3.22
CA GLN A 222 -15.56 -18.38 -3.47
C GLN A 222 -16.33 -19.47 -2.69
N ILE A 223 -15.68 -20.58 -2.34
CA ILE A 223 -16.30 -21.74 -1.66
C ILE A 223 -15.88 -21.81 -0.20
N CYS A 224 -14.59 -21.60 0.07
CA CYS A 224 -13.98 -21.75 1.38
C CYS A 224 -14.17 -20.54 2.30
N ILE A 225 -14.69 -19.42 1.76
CA ILE A 225 -15.13 -18.24 2.50
C ILE A 225 -16.63 -18.06 2.28
N ASN A 226 -17.40 -17.83 3.34
CA ASN A 226 -18.81 -17.52 3.24
C ASN A 226 -18.97 -16.07 2.78
N GLN A 227 -19.29 -15.90 1.50
CA GLN A 227 -19.36 -14.58 0.87
C GLN A 227 -20.51 -13.72 1.40
N GLU A 228 -21.53 -14.34 2.00
CA GLU A 228 -22.73 -13.68 2.52
C GLU A 228 -22.56 -13.21 3.98
N ASP A 229 -21.59 -13.76 4.71
CA ASP A 229 -21.25 -13.33 6.07
C ASP A 229 -20.05 -12.39 6.04
N LEU A 230 -20.30 -11.08 6.14
CA LEU A 230 -19.24 -10.07 6.09
C LEU A 230 -18.25 -10.17 7.24
N ALA A 231 -18.67 -10.66 8.42
CA ALA A 231 -17.78 -10.81 9.56
C ALA A 231 -16.81 -11.98 9.32
N GLU A 232 -17.35 -13.12 8.90
CA GLU A 232 -16.56 -14.29 8.53
C GLU A 232 -15.64 -13.99 7.32
N LYS A 233 -16.16 -13.29 6.30
CA LYS A 233 -15.37 -12.86 5.15
C LYS A 233 -14.20 -11.98 5.59
N SER A 234 -14.45 -10.98 6.44
CA SER A 234 -13.38 -10.10 6.93
C SER A 234 -12.32 -10.87 7.72
N GLU A 235 -12.73 -11.86 8.51
CA GLU A 235 -11.83 -12.74 9.26
C GLU A 235 -11.01 -13.64 8.32
N GLN A 236 -11.63 -14.36 7.39
CA GLN A 236 -10.94 -15.24 6.45
C GLN A 236 -10.00 -14.46 5.51
N VAL A 237 -10.44 -13.30 5.03
CA VAL A 237 -9.60 -12.41 4.18
C VAL A 237 -8.38 -11.92 4.94
N SER A 238 -8.52 -11.58 6.23
CA SER A 238 -7.37 -11.20 7.07
C SER A 238 -6.32 -12.30 7.21
N GLN A 239 -6.69 -13.57 6.95
CA GLN A 239 -5.82 -14.73 7.03
C GLN A 239 -5.32 -15.22 5.66
N MET A 240 -5.72 -14.59 4.55
CA MET A 240 -5.36 -15.05 3.19
C MET A 240 -3.84 -15.10 2.99
N ASN A 241 -3.07 -14.21 3.61
CA ASN A 241 -1.59 -14.25 3.52
C ASN A 241 -1.06 -15.58 4.06
N LEU A 242 -1.58 -16.04 5.20
CA LEU A 242 -1.22 -17.30 5.83
C LEU A 242 -1.71 -18.47 4.98
N ILE A 243 -2.94 -18.41 4.46
CA ILE A 243 -3.51 -19.47 3.64
C ILE A 243 -2.68 -19.71 2.37
N TYR A 244 -2.27 -18.66 1.65
CA TYR A 244 -1.42 -18.82 0.47
C TYR A 244 0.02 -19.19 0.82
N ASP A 245 0.58 -18.71 1.96
CA ASP A 245 1.91 -19.13 2.44
C ASP A 245 1.96 -20.61 2.86
N LYS A 246 0.86 -21.14 3.42
CA LYS A 246 0.81 -22.53 3.90
C LYS A 246 0.43 -23.54 2.82
N ALA A 247 -0.15 -23.11 1.71
CA ALA A 247 -0.42 -23.98 0.58
C ALA A 247 0.86 -24.66 0.06
N GLU A 248 0.75 -25.94 -0.28
CA GLU A 248 1.85 -26.69 -0.91
C GLU A 248 2.12 -26.16 -2.32
N THR A 249 1.07 -25.80 -3.05
CA THR A 249 1.13 -25.20 -4.38
C THR A 249 0.01 -24.18 -4.54
N VAL A 250 0.31 -23.08 -5.23
CA VAL A 250 -0.70 -22.12 -5.71
C VAL A 250 -0.88 -22.33 -7.21
N LEU A 251 -2.12 -22.59 -7.63
CA LEU A 251 -2.49 -22.69 -9.04
C LEU A 251 -3.07 -21.35 -9.49
N ALA A 252 -2.43 -20.71 -10.45
CA ALA A 252 -2.92 -19.48 -11.07
C ALA A 252 -3.63 -19.80 -12.39
N TRP A 253 -4.96 -19.74 -12.41
CA TRP A 253 -5.76 -20.01 -13.60
C TRP A 253 -5.99 -18.74 -14.43
N LEU A 254 -5.46 -18.73 -15.65
CA LEU A 254 -5.56 -17.59 -16.58
C LEU A 254 -6.81 -17.64 -17.49
N GLY A 255 -7.57 -18.73 -17.45
CA GLY A 255 -8.74 -18.94 -18.31
C GLY A 255 -8.55 -20.05 -19.35
N PRO A 256 -9.59 -20.30 -20.18
CA PRO A 256 -9.56 -21.32 -21.22
C PRO A 256 -8.52 -20.99 -22.30
N SER A 257 -8.13 -22.04 -23.05
CA SER A 257 -7.29 -21.89 -24.23
C SER A 257 -8.06 -21.24 -25.38
N ASP A 258 -7.33 -20.43 -26.15
CA ASP A 258 -7.75 -19.83 -27.41
C ASP A 258 -6.69 -20.11 -28.49
N ASN A 259 -6.88 -19.52 -29.67
CA ASN A 259 -6.01 -19.74 -30.83
C ASN A 259 -4.56 -19.26 -30.61
N THR A 260 -4.31 -18.36 -29.66
CA THR A 260 -2.96 -17.80 -29.40
C THR A 260 -2.28 -18.47 -28.20
N THR A 261 -3.03 -19.12 -27.31
CA THR A 261 -2.54 -19.71 -26.05
C THR A 261 -1.33 -20.62 -26.22
N LYS A 262 -1.38 -21.57 -27.17
CA LYS A 262 -0.28 -22.53 -27.38
C LYS A 262 1.02 -21.83 -27.77
N LEU A 263 0.93 -20.86 -28.69
CA LEU A 263 2.07 -20.08 -29.14
C LEU A 263 2.57 -19.16 -28.04
N GLY A 264 1.67 -18.47 -27.34
CA GLY A 264 1.99 -17.56 -26.25
C GLY A 264 2.74 -18.26 -25.12
N ILE A 265 2.29 -19.43 -24.68
CA ILE A 265 2.99 -20.21 -23.65
C ILE A 265 4.35 -20.69 -24.12
N ALA A 266 4.46 -21.20 -25.35
CA ALA A 266 5.74 -21.62 -25.90
C ALA A 266 6.73 -20.45 -25.97
N PHE A 267 6.26 -19.27 -26.38
CA PHE A 267 7.07 -18.06 -26.50
C PHE A 267 7.47 -17.51 -25.13
N VAL A 268 6.54 -17.36 -24.18
CA VAL A 268 6.83 -16.93 -22.80
C VAL A 268 7.82 -17.88 -22.14
N LYS A 269 7.66 -19.19 -22.31
CA LYS A 269 8.62 -20.18 -21.81
C LYS A 269 10.01 -19.97 -22.43
N LYS A 270 10.08 -19.77 -23.75
CA LYS A 270 11.34 -19.54 -24.47
C LYS A 270 12.07 -18.29 -23.97
N VAL A 271 11.35 -17.18 -23.82
CA VAL A 271 11.90 -15.94 -23.24
C VAL A 271 12.37 -16.19 -21.80
N GLY A 272 11.55 -16.88 -21.00
CA GLY A 272 11.88 -17.26 -19.63
C GLY A 272 13.15 -18.11 -19.54
N GLU A 273 13.34 -19.10 -20.41
CA GLU A 273 14.54 -19.95 -20.46
C GLU A 273 15.82 -19.15 -20.74
N VAL A 274 15.73 -18.12 -21.58
CA VAL A 274 16.86 -17.22 -21.89
C VAL A 274 17.12 -16.25 -20.73
N ALA A 275 16.05 -15.73 -20.11
CA ALA A 275 16.16 -14.70 -19.07
C ALA A 275 16.52 -15.26 -17.69
N LEU A 276 16.03 -16.45 -17.33
CA LEU A 276 16.11 -17.00 -15.97
C LEU A 276 17.56 -17.19 -15.47
N PRO A 277 18.54 -17.68 -16.26
CA PRO A 277 19.92 -17.86 -15.81
C PRO A 277 20.60 -16.54 -15.42
N SER A 278 20.27 -15.45 -16.10
CA SER A 278 20.87 -14.12 -15.88
C SER A 278 20.04 -13.26 -14.91
N ALA A 279 18.82 -13.68 -14.60
CA ALA A 279 17.89 -12.92 -13.76
C ALA A 279 18.37 -12.71 -12.32
N THR A 280 19.25 -13.58 -11.79
CA THR A 280 19.80 -13.42 -10.44
C THR A 280 20.88 -12.35 -10.36
N ASN A 281 21.61 -12.08 -11.44
CA ASN A 281 22.69 -11.08 -11.49
C ASN A 281 22.23 -9.72 -12.05
N TRP A 282 21.30 -9.70 -13.01
CA TRP A 282 20.79 -8.44 -13.60
C TRP A 282 19.89 -7.62 -12.66
N PHE A 283 19.28 -8.28 -11.67
CA PHE A 283 18.13 -7.73 -10.94
C PHE A 283 18.31 -7.59 -9.42
N ARG A 284 19.56 -7.72 -8.91
CA ARG A 284 19.92 -7.19 -7.57
C ARG A 284 20.08 -5.69 -7.68
N TRP A 285 19.18 -4.93 -7.06
CA TRP A 285 19.22 -3.46 -7.10
C TRP A 285 20.25 -2.89 -6.10
N ASP A 286 20.68 -3.68 -5.12
CA ASP A 286 21.09 -3.12 -3.83
C ASP A 286 22.61 -3.00 -3.56
N ASP A 287 23.48 -3.47 -4.46
CA ASP A 287 24.95 -3.46 -4.23
C ASP A 287 25.73 -2.62 -5.25
N TYR A 288 25.10 -1.58 -5.82
CA TYR A 288 25.75 -0.74 -6.83
C TYR A 288 26.04 0.66 -6.29
N ASP A 289 27.19 0.79 -5.64
CA ASP A 289 27.94 2.04 -5.56
C ASP A 289 28.20 2.58 -6.99
N GLU A 290 28.37 3.90 -7.14
CA GLU A 290 28.52 4.60 -8.43
C GLU A 290 29.71 4.11 -9.28
N THR A 291 30.53 3.21 -8.71
CA THR A 291 31.79 2.68 -9.23
C THR A 291 31.67 1.45 -10.14
N HIS A 292 30.49 0.86 -10.35
CA HIS A 292 30.31 -0.31 -11.23
C HIS A 292 29.86 0.09 -12.65
N GLU A 293 30.82 0.35 -13.54
CA GLU A 293 30.56 0.64 -14.96
C GLU A 293 30.08 -0.60 -15.76
N GLU A 294 30.50 -1.81 -15.38
CA GLU A 294 30.23 -3.06 -16.15
C GLU A 294 28.73 -3.46 -16.16
N THR A 295 27.98 -3.19 -15.08
CA THR A 295 26.54 -3.54 -14.99
C THR A 295 25.61 -2.47 -15.55
N LYS A 296 26.09 -1.22 -15.71
CA LYS A 296 25.41 -0.20 -16.52
C LYS A 296 25.41 -0.57 -18.00
N LEU A 297 26.54 -1.08 -18.51
CA LEU A 297 26.68 -1.59 -19.88
C LEU A 297 25.73 -2.78 -20.14
N GLU A 298 25.65 -3.75 -19.23
CA GLU A 298 24.71 -4.88 -19.36
C GLU A 298 23.23 -4.49 -19.25
N ARG A 299 22.87 -3.36 -18.61
CA ARG A 299 21.49 -2.83 -18.61
C ARG A 299 21.17 -2.06 -19.88
N GLN A 300 22.17 -1.48 -20.54
CA GLN A 300 22.01 -0.62 -21.72
C GLN A 300 22.16 -1.35 -23.07
N GLU A 301 22.75 -2.54 -23.13
CA GLU A 301 22.71 -3.31 -24.38
C GLU A 301 21.29 -3.81 -24.64
N GLU A 302 20.55 -2.98 -25.37
CA GLU A 302 19.35 -3.33 -26.11
C GLU A 302 19.75 -4.41 -27.13
N LEU A 303 18.91 -5.44 -27.27
CA LEU A 303 19.18 -6.48 -28.26
C LEU A 303 18.84 -5.96 -29.65
N THR A 304 19.75 -6.17 -30.60
CA THR A 304 19.42 -6.01 -32.01
C THR A 304 18.45 -7.10 -32.45
N LEU A 305 17.71 -6.85 -33.54
CA LEU A 305 16.81 -7.85 -34.13
C LEU A 305 17.54 -9.17 -34.44
N ASP A 306 18.80 -9.09 -34.89
CA ASP A 306 19.59 -10.27 -35.22
C ASP A 306 19.97 -11.07 -33.97
N GLN A 307 20.43 -10.41 -32.91
CA GLN A 307 20.69 -11.09 -31.62
C GLN A 307 19.42 -11.77 -31.09
N SER A 308 18.26 -11.12 -31.25
CA SER A 308 17.01 -11.69 -30.80
C SER A 308 16.57 -12.93 -31.57
N ARG A 309 16.79 -12.94 -32.89
CA ARG A 309 16.59 -14.13 -33.73
C ARG A 309 17.54 -15.26 -33.33
N ASP A 310 18.80 -14.95 -33.01
CA ASP A 310 19.79 -15.94 -32.56
C ASP A 310 19.39 -16.60 -31.23
N PHE A 311 18.75 -15.86 -30.32
CA PHE A 311 18.18 -16.42 -29.08
C PHE A 311 16.90 -17.24 -29.31
N GLY A 312 16.36 -17.24 -30.54
CA GLY A 312 15.08 -17.87 -30.87
C GLY A 312 13.88 -17.12 -30.30
N ILE A 313 14.00 -15.79 -30.16
CA ILE A 313 12.95 -14.88 -29.70
C ILE A 313 12.75 -13.78 -30.77
N PRO A 314 12.22 -14.10 -31.97
CA PRO A 314 12.08 -13.11 -33.04
C PRO A 314 11.00 -12.06 -32.68
N PHE A 315 11.40 -10.82 -32.35
CA PHE A 315 10.44 -9.73 -32.06
C PHE A 315 9.74 -9.17 -33.29
N ASP A 316 10.28 -9.46 -34.47
CA ASP A 316 9.67 -9.15 -35.76
C ASP A 316 8.58 -10.16 -36.17
N ASP A 317 8.44 -11.28 -35.45
CA ASP A 317 7.31 -12.20 -35.66
C ASP A 317 6.04 -11.67 -35.00
N GLU A 318 5.20 -11.04 -35.82
CA GLU A 318 3.91 -10.50 -35.41
C GLU A 318 3.03 -11.52 -34.66
N SER A 319 3.09 -12.79 -35.06
CA SER A 319 2.23 -13.84 -34.49
C SER A 319 2.64 -14.22 -33.07
N SER A 320 3.94 -14.46 -32.82
CA SER A 320 4.47 -14.70 -31.48
C SER A 320 4.26 -13.49 -30.57
N TRP A 321 4.42 -12.28 -31.13
CA TRP A 321 4.29 -11.06 -30.35
C TRP A 321 2.85 -10.75 -29.95
N SER A 322 1.89 -10.97 -30.87
CA SER A 322 0.46 -10.92 -30.52
C SER A 322 0.13 -11.94 -29.44
N ALA A 323 0.63 -13.17 -29.56
CA ALA A 323 0.37 -14.23 -28.58
C ALA A 323 0.99 -13.93 -27.19
N PHE A 324 2.17 -13.32 -27.14
CA PHE A 324 2.79 -12.83 -25.90
C PHE A 324 1.96 -11.72 -25.25
N THR A 325 1.51 -10.77 -26.07
CA THR A 325 0.65 -9.66 -25.64
C THR A 325 -0.67 -10.17 -25.07
N ASP A 326 -1.34 -11.07 -25.79
CA ASP A 326 -2.60 -11.70 -25.38
C ASP A 326 -2.45 -12.48 -24.09
N PHE A 327 -1.34 -13.21 -23.92
CA PHE A 327 -1.04 -13.94 -22.70
C PHE A 327 -0.98 -13.02 -21.47
N PHE A 328 -0.17 -11.95 -21.53
CA PHE A 328 -0.03 -11.03 -20.39
C PHE A 328 -1.25 -10.12 -20.20
N ASN A 329 -2.01 -9.82 -21.25
CA ASN A 329 -3.23 -9.02 -21.14
C ASN A 329 -4.42 -9.78 -20.54
N ARG A 330 -4.27 -11.09 -20.23
CA ARG A 330 -5.31 -11.86 -19.55
C ARG A 330 -5.72 -11.21 -18.22
N PRO A 331 -7.03 -11.22 -17.87
CA PRO A 331 -7.55 -10.49 -16.72
C PRO A 331 -6.87 -10.81 -15.38
N TRP A 332 -6.38 -12.03 -15.21
CA TRP A 332 -5.71 -12.47 -13.98
C TRP A 332 -4.53 -11.56 -13.59
N PHE A 333 -3.68 -11.18 -14.55
CA PHE A 333 -2.50 -10.34 -14.30
C PHE A 333 -2.85 -8.95 -13.79
N GLN A 334 -4.07 -8.47 -14.07
CA GLN A 334 -4.52 -7.13 -13.74
C GLN A 334 -5.07 -7.00 -12.33
N ARG A 335 -5.44 -8.09 -11.67
CA ARG A 335 -6.13 -8.07 -10.36
C ARG A 335 -5.18 -7.65 -9.23
N MET A 336 -5.73 -6.98 -8.22
CA MET A 336 -4.98 -6.61 -7.01
C MET A 336 -4.64 -7.84 -6.15
N TRP A 337 -5.62 -8.73 -5.95
CA TRP A 337 -5.46 -9.92 -5.10
C TRP A 337 -4.33 -10.86 -5.53
N THR A 338 -4.05 -10.95 -6.84
CA THR A 338 -3.02 -11.88 -7.36
C THR A 338 -1.61 -11.58 -6.84
N VAL A 339 -1.37 -10.37 -6.35
CA VAL A 339 -0.12 -9.99 -5.67
C VAL A 339 0.10 -10.86 -4.42
N GLN A 340 -0.85 -10.85 -3.49
CA GLN A 340 -0.76 -11.61 -2.24
C GLN A 340 -0.82 -13.12 -2.49
N GLU A 341 -1.62 -13.54 -3.46
CA GLU A 341 -1.80 -14.95 -3.82
C GLU A 341 -0.50 -15.56 -4.37
N ILE A 342 0.24 -14.81 -5.20
CA ILE A 342 1.42 -15.34 -5.90
C ILE A 342 2.72 -15.08 -5.12
N ILE A 343 2.90 -13.91 -4.50
CA ILE A 343 4.14 -13.58 -3.76
C ILE A 343 4.33 -14.50 -2.56
N GLN A 344 3.23 -14.91 -1.91
CA GLN A 344 3.28 -15.81 -0.76
C GLN A 344 3.49 -17.27 -1.14
N ALA A 345 3.25 -17.64 -2.41
CA ALA A 345 3.34 -19.02 -2.86
C ALA A 345 4.73 -19.64 -2.58
N ARG A 346 4.74 -20.87 -2.07
CA ARG A 346 5.96 -21.69 -1.98
C ARG A 346 6.36 -22.27 -3.33
N LYS A 347 5.35 -22.66 -4.08
CA LYS A 347 5.41 -23.14 -5.45
C LYS A 347 4.20 -22.58 -6.17
N ALA A 348 4.40 -22.00 -7.34
CA ALA A 348 3.31 -21.47 -8.14
C ALA A 348 3.36 -22.02 -9.57
N LEU A 349 2.23 -22.56 -10.00
CA LEU A 349 2.05 -23.09 -11.34
C LEU A 349 0.93 -22.31 -12.03
N VAL A 350 1.23 -21.76 -13.20
CA VAL A 350 0.26 -21.01 -14.00
C VAL A 350 -0.38 -21.96 -15.00
N LEU A 351 -1.70 -21.94 -15.07
CA LEU A 351 -2.53 -22.80 -15.92
C LEU A 351 -3.33 -21.94 -16.90
N CYS A 352 -3.38 -22.36 -18.17
CA CYS A 352 -4.21 -21.73 -19.19
C CYS A 352 -4.70 -22.80 -20.17
N GLY A 353 -6.00 -23.09 -20.16
CA GLY A 353 -6.54 -24.25 -20.87
C GLY A 353 -5.86 -25.55 -20.43
N GLU A 354 -5.35 -26.29 -21.40
CA GLU A 354 -4.61 -27.55 -21.22
C GLU A 354 -3.10 -27.38 -21.02
N TYR A 355 -2.60 -26.15 -20.91
CA TYR A 355 -1.18 -25.86 -20.76
C TYR A 355 -0.85 -25.40 -19.34
N SER A 356 0.41 -25.64 -18.94
CA SER A 356 0.95 -25.19 -17.67
C SER A 356 2.38 -24.66 -17.82
N LEU A 357 2.75 -23.71 -16.97
CA LEU A 357 4.09 -23.14 -16.91
C LEU A 357 4.42 -22.68 -15.49
N ASP A 358 5.65 -22.95 -15.04
CA ASP A 358 6.11 -22.48 -13.73
C ASP A 358 6.20 -20.94 -13.71
N TRP A 359 5.81 -20.36 -12.57
CA TRP A 359 5.77 -18.90 -12.40
C TRP A 359 7.12 -18.22 -12.69
N GLU A 360 8.23 -18.90 -12.40
CA GLU A 360 9.59 -18.42 -12.60
C GLU A 360 9.83 -18.00 -14.04
N TYR A 361 9.42 -18.82 -15.02
CA TYR A 361 9.56 -18.49 -16.45
C TYR A 361 8.74 -17.26 -16.84
N ILE A 362 7.52 -17.15 -16.33
CA ILE A 362 6.60 -16.02 -16.62
C ILE A 362 7.16 -14.74 -16.02
N SER A 363 7.60 -14.79 -14.77
CA SER A 363 8.17 -13.64 -14.07
C SER A 363 9.49 -13.20 -14.71
N ALA A 364 10.32 -14.13 -15.19
CA ALA A 364 11.55 -13.83 -15.91
C ALA A 364 11.25 -13.18 -17.27
N ALA A 365 10.29 -13.72 -18.01
CA ALA A 365 9.88 -13.20 -19.31
C ALA A 365 9.29 -11.78 -19.22
N ALA A 366 8.44 -11.51 -18.22
CA ALA A 366 7.88 -10.19 -17.99
C ALA A 366 8.97 -9.15 -17.66
N ARG A 367 9.90 -9.50 -16.77
CA ARG A 367 11.05 -8.63 -16.43
C ARG A 367 11.92 -8.36 -17.65
N TRP A 368 12.28 -9.42 -18.36
CA TRP A 368 13.07 -9.32 -19.58
C TRP A 368 12.41 -8.35 -20.57
N TYR A 369 11.09 -8.44 -20.77
CA TYR A 369 10.36 -7.53 -21.65
C TYR A 369 10.49 -6.06 -21.21
N CYS A 370 10.20 -5.75 -19.94
CA CYS A 370 10.24 -4.36 -19.46
C CYS A 370 11.64 -3.74 -19.49
N PHE A 371 12.71 -4.53 -19.36
CA PHE A 371 14.08 -4.02 -19.28
C PHE A 371 14.87 -4.11 -20.58
N LYS A 372 14.61 -5.09 -21.45
CA LYS A 372 15.40 -5.37 -22.66
C LYS A 372 14.68 -5.08 -23.96
N ALA A 373 13.34 -5.16 -23.99
CA ALA A 373 12.58 -4.93 -25.21
C ALA A 373 12.31 -3.45 -25.51
N LYS A 374 12.85 -2.51 -24.72
CA LYS A 374 12.56 -1.08 -24.83
C LYS A 374 12.97 -0.48 -26.19
N GLY A 375 14.16 -0.80 -26.71
CA GLY A 375 14.59 -0.36 -28.05
C GLY A 375 13.76 -0.97 -29.19
N LEU A 376 13.31 -2.23 -29.03
CA LEU A 376 12.39 -2.89 -29.97
C LEU A 376 10.99 -2.26 -29.96
N HIS A 377 10.62 -1.61 -28.85
CA HIS A 377 9.36 -0.89 -28.68
C HIS A 377 9.28 0.41 -29.49
N GLU A 378 10.42 1.00 -29.83
CA GLU A 378 10.47 2.26 -30.59
C GLU A 378 10.11 2.06 -32.07
N GLU A 379 10.46 0.91 -32.67
CA GLU A 379 10.09 0.57 -34.05
C GLU A 379 8.66 0.02 -34.16
N HIS A 380 8.15 -0.67 -33.14
CA HIS A 380 6.82 -1.28 -33.11
C HIS A 380 6.14 -1.15 -31.72
N PRO A 381 5.58 0.03 -31.37
CA PRO A 381 5.00 0.24 -30.05
C PRO A 381 3.77 -0.64 -29.83
N ARG A 382 3.85 -1.56 -28.87
CA ARG A 382 2.72 -2.38 -28.40
C ARG A 382 2.79 -2.47 -26.87
N ASP A 383 1.83 -1.84 -26.20
CA ASP A 383 1.73 -1.86 -24.75
C ASP A 383 1.32 -3.25 -24.23
N VAL A 384 2.26 -3.96 -23.59
CA VAL A 384 1.97 -5.20 -22.86
C VAL A 384 1.80 -4.88 -21.38
N ASN A 385 0.68 -4.22 -21.06
CA ASN A 385 0.38 -3.70 -19.73
C ASN A 385 0.50 -4.77 -18.64
N GLY A 386 0.02 -5.99 -18.89
CA GLY A 386 0.10 -7.07 -17.90
C GLY A 386 1.52 -7.51 -17.56
N ALA A 387 2.48 -7.43 -18.49
CA ALA A 387 3.88 -7.72 -18.20
C ALA A 387 4.47 -6.66 -17.26
N CYS A 388 4.14 -5.39 -17.46
CA CYS A 388 4.49 -4.31 -16.52
C CYS A 388 3.88 -4.51 -15.13
N LEU A 389 2.64 -5.01 -15.05
CA LEU A 389 2.04 -5.35 -13.75
C LEU A 389 2.77 -6.52 -13.07
N VAL A 390 3.20 -7.53 -13.83
CA VAL A 390 4.01 -8.64 -13.29
C VAL A 390 5.34 -8.12 -12.77
N THR A 391 6.01 -7.21 -13.49
CA THR A 391 7.27 -6.63 -13.01
C THR A 391 7.08 -5.82 -11.75
N GLN A 392 5.99 -5.06 -11.58
CA GLN A 392 5.68 -4.35 -10.33
C GLN A 392 5.70 -5.24 -9.08
N MET A 393 5.22 -6.49 -9.17
CA MET A 393 5.28 -7.45 -8.04
C MET A 393 6.71 -7.86 -7.68
N THR A 394 7.62 -7.73 -8.64
CA THR A 394 8.99 -8.21 -8.54
C THR A 394 10.02 -7.10 -8.35
N THR A 395 9.63 -5.85 -8.63
CA THR A 395 10.43 -4.64 -8.47
C THR A 395 10.09 -3.88 -7.20
N ILE A 396 9.27 -4.45 -6.31
CA ILE A 396 9.03 -3.87 -4.99
C ILE A 396 10.40 -3.72 -4.31
N PRO A 397 10.84 -2.48 -3.97
CA PRO A 397 12.22 -2.22 -3.61
C PRO A 397 12.69 -3.13 -2.48
N TRP A 398 13.86 -3.76 -2.65
CA TRP A 398 14.47 -4.61 -1.63
C TRP A 398 14.76 -3.82 -0.34
N ARG A 399 15.04 -2.52 -0.44
CA ARG A 399 15.18 -1.59 0.69
C ARG A 399 13.88 -1.36 1.49
N ALA A 400 12.72 -1.64 0.91
CA ALA A 400 11.44 -1.61 1.63
C ALA A 400 11.17 -2.92 2.40
N ARG A 401 12.07 -3.92 2.30
CA ARG A 401 11.94 -5.20 3.00
C ARG A 401 12.25 -5.04 4.48
N LEU A 402 11.19 -5.06 5.31
CA LEU A 402 11.31 -5.09 6.76
C LEU A 402 11.30 -6.55 7.22
N GLY A 403 12.47 -7.18 7.34
CA GLY A 403 12.60 -8.55 7.86
C GLY A 403 13.95 -9.21 7.54
N SER A 404 14.33 -10.23 8.32
CA SER A 404 15.62 -10.91 8.15
C SER A 404 15.66 -11.75 6.86
N GLU A 405 16.62 -11.48 5.98
CA GLU A 405 17.03 -12.41 4.94
C GLU A 405 17.61 -13.68 5.55
N TYR A 406 17.13 -14.84 5.12
CA TYR A 406 17.82 -16.09 5.42
C TYR A 406 19.03 -16.22 4.49
N ARG A 407 20.21 -16.41 5.09
CA ARG A 407 21.25 -17.23 4.46
C ARG A 407 20.90 -18.69 4.76
N PRO A 408 20.77 -19.57 3.75
CA PRO A 408 20.82 -21.01 3.95
C PRO A 408 21.90 -21.36 4.97
N GLU A 409 21.54 -22.09 6.04
CA GLU A 409 22.39 -22.62 7.13
C GLU A 409 22.56 -21.77 8.40
N LEU A 410 22.12 -20.50 8.46
CA LEU A 410 22.24 -19.73 9.70
C LEU A 410 21.12 -20.10 10.69
N LEU A 411 21.48 -20.68 11.85
CA LEU A 411 20.64 -20.87 13.05
C LEU A 411 19.55 -21.96 13.02
N GLY A 412 19.50 -22.85 12.03
CA GLY A 412 18.65 -24.05 12.08
C GLY A 412 17.13 -23.79 12.19
N GLN A 413 16.66 -22.65 11.71
CA GLN A 413 15.25 -22.27 11.74
C GLN A 413 14.41 -23.13 10.77
N LYS A 414 13.23 -23.58 11.21
CA LYS A 414 12.27 -24.40 10.42
C LYS A 414 11.22 -23.57 9.66
N THR A 415 11.18 -22.24 9.85
CA THR A 415 10.13 -21.35 9.33
C THR A 415 10.69 -20.34 8.32
N ARG A 416 9.98 -20.13 7.20
CA ARG A 416 10.34 -19.15 6.15
C ARG A 416 10.28 -17.72 6.72
N PRO A 417 11.22 -16.82 6.37
CA PRO A 417 11.10 -15.40 6.73
C PRO A 417 9.85 -14.81 6.07
N THR A 418 9.06 -14.05 6.84
CA THR A 418 8.00 -13.22 6.25
C THR A 418 8.65 -11.96 5.67
N CYS A 419 8.57 -11.79 4.35
CA CYS A 419 8.93 -10.53 3.71
C CYS A 419 7.78 -9.55 3.91
N LYS A 420 8.10 -8.31 4.29
CA LYS A 420 7.13 -7.25 4.53
C LYS A 420 7.59 -6.00 3.85
N TRP A 421 6.64 -5.21 3.38
CA TRP A 421 6.90 -3.98 2.64
C TRP A 421 6.12 -2.83 3.24
N ALA A 422 6.65 -1.62 3.07
CA ALA A 422 5.95 -0.41 3.46
C ALA A 422 4.62 -0.30 2.69
N MET A 423 3.52 -0.08 3.41
CA MET A 423 2.17 -0.09 2.85
C MET A 423 2.00 1.01 1.81
N ARG A 424 2.59 2.19 2.05
CA ARG A 424 2.63 3.29 1.09
C ARG A 424 3.23 2.85 -0.24
N ASP A 425 4.40 2.22 -0.20
CA ASP A 425 5.11 1.79 -1.42
C ASP A 425 4.32 0.73 -2.18
N LEU A 426 3.70 -0.22 -1.47
CA LEU A 426 2.80 -1.20 -2.09
C LEU A 426 1.61 -0.53 -2.78
N LEU A 427 0.94 0.41 -2.10
CA LEU A 427 -0.22 1.13 -2.62
C LEU A 427 0.13 1.97 -3.86
N GLU A 428 1.28 2.63 -3.88
CA GLU A 428 1.72 3.41 -5.04
C GLU A 428 2.18 2.51 -6.21
N ALA A 429 3.01 1.49 -5.94
CA ALA A 429 3.53 0.62 -6.98
C ALA A 429 2.45 -0.24 -7.65
N LEU A 430 1.45 -0.67 -6.87
CA LEU A 430 0.39 -1.58 -7.32
C LEU A 430 -0.91 -0.85 -7.66
N ARG A 431 -0.94 0.48 -7.54
CA ARG A 431 -2.11 1.34 -7.83
C ARG A 431 -2.82 1.03 -9.16
N PRO A 432 -2.13 0.72 -10.27
CA PRO A 432 -2.80 0.43 -11.54
C PRO A 432 -3.63 -0.87 -11.55
N ARG A 433 -3.43 -1.78 -10.60
CA ARG A 433 -4.13 -3.07 -10.54
C ARG A 433 -5.60 -2.90 -10.23
N LEU A 434 -6.46 -3.67 -10.90
CA LEU A 434 -7.90 -3.61 -10.77
C LEU A 434 -8.40 -4.30 -9.50
N ALA A 435 -9.45 -3.72 -8.92
CA ALA A 435 -10.17 -4.25 -7.78
C ALA A 435 -11.67 -4.01 -7.99
N THR A 436 -12.48 -5.07 -7.95
CA THR A 436 -13.95 -4.95 -8.12
C THR A 436 -14.58 -4.21 -6.95
N ASP A 437 -14.19 -4.57 -5.72
CA ASP A 437 -14.45 -3.79 -4.52
C ASP A 437 -13.28 -2.81 -4.32
N PRO A 438 -13.51 -1.49 -4.32
CA PRO A 438 -12.43 -0.53 -4.14
C PRO A 438 -11.62 -0.70 -2.85
N ARG A 439 -12.21 -1.27 -1.79
CA ARG A 439 -11.53 -1.52 -0.51
C ARG A 439 -10.41 -2.54 -0.63
N ASP A 440 -10.49 -3.42 -1.63
CA ASP A 440 -9.47 -4.44 -1.90
C ASP A 440 -8.16 -3.84 -2.41
N LYS A 441 -8.15 -2.58 -2.87
CA LYS A 441 -6.91 -1.82 -3.09
C LYS A 441 -6.01 -1.80 -1.86
N VAL A 442 -6.63 -1.82 -0.68
CA VAL A 442 -5.97 -1.79 0.62
C VAL A 442 -5.93 -3.19 1.24
N PHE A 443 -7.07 -3.88 1.33
CA PHE A 443 -7.16 -5.15 2.05
C PHE A 443 -6.26 -6.25 1.48
N ALA A 444 -6.05 -6.29 0.16
CA ALA A 444 -5.14 -7.25 -0.48
C ALA A 444 -3.65 -7.03 -0.14
N LEU A 445 -3.31 -5.88 0.46
CA LEU A 445 -1.94 -5.51 0.79
C LEU A 445 -1.68 -5.59 2.30
N VAL A 446 -2.71 -5.50 3.13
CA VAL A 446 -2.59 -5.54 4.60
C VAL A 446 -1.77 -6.75 5.06
N GLY A 447 -2.09 -7.95 4.57
CA GLY A 447 -1.44 -9.20 4.98
C GLY A 447 0.04 -9.35 4.57
N ILE A 448 0.56 -8.47 3.71
CA ILE A 448 1.97 -8.44 3.27
C ILE A 448 2.68 -7.12 3.68
N SER A 449 1.99 -6.25 4.40
CA SER A 449 2.51 -4.94 4.84
C SER A 449 2.95 -4.94 6.31
N GLU A 450 3.71 -3.92 6.68
CA GLU A 450 4.08 -3.58 8.06
C GLU A 450 2.89 -3.16 8.93
N ILE A 451 1.83 -2.60 8.33
CA ILE A 451 0.62 -2.20 9.07
C ILE A 451 -0.32 -3.37 9.38
N GLY A 452 -0.07 -4.58 8.86
CA GLY A 452 -0.86 -5.77 9.18
C GLY A 452 -0.27 -6.65 10.29
N MET A 453 0.80 -6.19 10.96
CA MET A 453 1.60 -7.01 11.88
C MET A 453 1.06 -7.15 13.30
N ASP A 454 0.26 -6.18 13.75
CA ASP A 454 -0.28 -6.13 15.11
C ASP A 454 -1.80 -5.97 15.02
N ASP A 455 -2.58 -6.60 15.91
CA ASP A 455 -4.04 -6.42 15.97
C ASP A 455 -4.48 -4.95 16.22
N THR A 456 -3.52 -4.07 16.52
CA THR A 456 -3.68 -2.63 16.71
C THR A 456 -3.49 -1.81 15.43
N LYS A 457 -2.94 -2.41 14.37
CA LYS A 457 -2.64 -1.76 13.09
C LYS A 457 -3.56 -2.39 12.03
N MET A 458 -4.48 -1.56 11.53
CA MET A 458 -5.50 -1.83 10.52
C MET A 458 -6.07 -3.27 10.38
N ALA A 459 -7.34 -3.45 10.76
CA ALA A 459 -8.09 -4.68 10.48
C ALA A 459 -8.87 -4.62 9.15
N VAL A 460 -8.94 -5.75 8.46
CA VAL A 460 -9.90 -5.96 7.36
C VAL A 460 -11.33 -5.94 7.91
N ASP A 461 -12.20 -5.12 7.33
CA ASP A 461 -13.59 -4.94 7.75
C ASP A 461 -14.45 -4.44 6.59
N TYR A 462 -15.20 -5.35 5.96
CA TYR A 462 -16.10 -5.06 4.84
C TYR A 462 -17.40 -4.36 5.24
N SER A 463 -17.63 -4.07 6.54
CA SER A 463 -18.76 -3.24 6.96
C SER A 463 -18.50 -1.74 6.78
N LYS A 464 -17.24 -1.33 6.64
CA LYS A 464 -16.81 0.07 6.50
C LYS A 464 -16.96 0.59 5.07
N SER A 465 -17.16 1.89 4.95
CA SER A 465 -17.16 2.58 3.65
C SER A 465 -15.76 2.64 3.04
N VAL A 466 -15.66 2.88 1.73
CA VAL A 466 -14.37 3.07 1.04
C VAL A 466 -13.57 4.21 1.68
N ARG A 467 -14.25 5.33 2.01
CA ARG A 467 -13.66 6.49 2.68
C ARG A 467 -13.04 6.11 4.02
N ASP A 468 -13.76 5.37 4.85
CA ASP A 468 -13.28 4.99 6.19
C ASP A 468 -12.10 4.03 6.11
N VAL A 469 -12.14 3.07 5.18
CA VAL A 469 -11.02 2.14 4.94
C VAL A 469 -9.79 2.91 4.48
N PHE A 470 -9.96 3.86 3.55
CA PHE A 470 -8.81 4.59 3.02
C PHE A 470 -8.23 5.54 4.07
N THR A 471 -9.08 6.23 4.82
CA THR A 471 -8.68 7.07 5.95
C THR A 471 -7.91 6.27 7.01
N GLN A 472 -8.40 5.08 7.36
CA GLN A 472 -7.73 4.21 8.33
C GLN A 472 -6.38 3.70 7.83
N ALA A 473 -6.26 3.40 6.53
CA ALA A 473 -4.98 3.01 5.94
C ALA A 473 -3.98 4.18 5.98
N THR A 474 -4.40 5.39 5.60
CA THR A 474 -3.53 6.58 5.65
C THR A 474 -3.10 6.89 7.08
N ASP A 475 -4.02 6.86 8.05
CA ASP A 475 -3.72 7.05 9.47
C ASP A 475 -2.79 5.94 10.01
N ALA A 476 -2.98 4.68 9.62
CA ALA A 476 -2.09 3.58 9.99
C ALA A 476 -0.67 3.74 9.43
N ILE A 477 -0.53 4.23 8.19
CA ILE A 477 0.78 4.52 7.57
C ILE A 477 1.50 5.62 8.36
N ILE A 478 0.83 6.74 8.63
CA ILE A 478 1.39 7.88 9.38
C ILE A 478 1.77 7.48 10.81
N LYS A 479 0.93 6.69 11.49
CA LYS A 479 1.22 6.20 12.84
C LYS A 479 2.38 5.21 12.89
N ASN A 480 2.57 4.45 11.81
CA ASN A 480 3.66 3.48 11.73
C ASN A 480 5.02 4.16 11.56
N ASP A 481 5.08 5.24 10.78
CA ASP A 481 6.26 6.10 10.69
C ASP A 481 5.89 7.59 10.89
N PRO A 482 5.91 8.08 12.14
CA PRO A 482 5.65 9.48 12.45
C PRO A 482 6.70 10.45 11.93
N SER A 483 7.74 9.96 11.23
CA SER A 483 8.74 10.77 10.55
C SER A 483 8.52 10.89 9.03
N ASP A 484 7.48 10.24 8.47
CA ASP A 484 7.12 10.33 7.05
C ASP A 484 5.62 10.63 6.87
N LEU A 485 5.30 11.77 6.26
CA LEU A 485 3.92 12.16 5.89
C LEU A 485 3.65 12.09 4.40
N ASN A 486 4.61 11.64 3.59
CA ASN A 486 4.49 11.69 2.13
C ASN A 486 3.39 10.77 1.56
N VAL A 487 2.73 9.93 2.36
CA VAL A 487 1.49 9.29 1.92
C VAL A 487 0.43 10.33 1.51
N ILE A 488 0.42 11.51 2.15
CA ILE A 488 -0.48 12.64 1.85
C ILE A 488 -0.20 13.24 0.46
N TRP A 489 1.02 13.12 -0.05
CA TRP A 489 1.36 13.62 -1.39
C TRP A 489 0.44 13.03 -2.47
N SER A 490 0.03 11.78 -2.29
CA SER A 490 -0.90 11.10 -3.18
C SER A 490 -2.36 11.55 -3.06
N ALA A 491 -2.69 12.40 -2.08
CA ALA A 491 -4.01 12.98 -1.86
C ALA A 491 -4.27 14.25 -2.68
N ARG A 492 -3.29 14.74 -3.45
CA ARG A 492 -3.47 15.87 -4.38
C ARG A 492 -4.45 15.61 -5.54
N GLN A 493 -4.92 14.37 -5.65
CA GLN A 493 -5.86 13.96 -6.66
C GLN A 493 -7.21 14.60 -6.39
N ARG A 494 -7.87 15.10 -7.44
CA ARG A 494 -9.22 15.63 -7.31
C ARG A 494 -10.21 14.50 -7.05
N ASN A 495 -10.73 14.45 -5.82
CA ASN A 495 -11.95 13.74 -5.49
C ASN A 495 -13.10 14.77 -5.44
N ASP A 496 -14.14 14.56 -6.25
CA ASP A 496 -15.31 15.44 -6.30
C ASP A 496 -16.27 15.24 -5.10
N ASP A 497 -15.94 14.32 -4.18
CA ASP A 497 -16.65 14.13 -2.92
C ASP A 497 -16.18 15.15 -1.88
N ASP A 498 -17.02 16.15 -1.60
CA ASP A 498 -16.73 17.22 -0.63
C ASP A 498 -16.53 16.71 0.81
N ASP A 499 -17.05 15.53 1.14
CA ASP A 499 -16.92 14.88 2.45
C ASP A 499 -15.65 13.99 2.53
N TRP A 500 -14.85 13.93 1.46
CA TRP A 500 -13.60 13.17 1.44
C TRP A 500 -12.45 13.97 2.09
N PRO A 501 -11.73 13.40 3.09
CA PRO A 501 -10.67 14.14 3.75
C PRO A 501 -9.54 14.48 2.80
N SER A 502 -9.16 15.75 2.74
CA SER A 502 -8.21 16.24 1.71
C SER A 502 -6.80 15.66 1.82
N TRP A 503 -6.45 15.10 2.97
CA TRP A 503 -5.15 14.47 3.24
C TRP A 503 -5.14 12.96 2.96
N VAL A 504 -6.29 12.36 2.61
CA VAL A 504 -6.44 10.92 2.35
C VAL A 504 -6.40 10.65 0.85
N PRO A 505 -5.43 9.87 0.34
CA PRO A 505 -5.38 9.49 -1.07
C PRO A 505 -6.58 8.64 -1.49
N ASP A 506 -7.09 8.91 -2.69
CA ASP A 506 -8.02 7.99 -3.35
C ASP A 506 -7.25 7.00 -4.23
N TRP A 507 -6.99 5.80 -3.72
CA TRP A 507 -6.27 4.75 -4.48
C TRP A 507 -7.05 4.16 -5.67
N ARG A 508 -8.29 4.63 -5.92
CA ARG A 508 -9.01 4.36 -7.18
C ARG A 508 -8.48 5.22 -8.33
N LEU A 509 -7.99 6.42 -8.02
CA LEU A 509 -7.51 7.39 -8.99
C LEU A 509 -6.00 7.18 -9.25
N LYS A 510 -5.56 7.49 -10.47
CA LYS A 510 -4.13 7.47 -10.81
C LYS A 510 -3.45 8.69 -10.18
N THR A 511 -2.26 8.48 -9.62
CA THR A 511 -1.40 9.60 -9.23
C THR A 511 -0.93 10.28 -10.51
N GLY A 512 -1.32 11.55 -10.70
CA GLY A 512 -0.76 12.40 -11.76
C GLY A 512 0.77 12.46 -11.66
N THR A 513 1.45 12.89 -12.71
CA THR A 513 2.92 12.78 -12.81
C THR A 513 3.66 13.70 -11.84
N GLY A 514 3.08 14.86 -11.48
CA GLY A 514 3.52 15.81 -10.43
C GLY A 514 5.03 16.05 -10.23
N CYS A 515 5.43 16.59 -9.06
CA CYS A 515 6.83 16.97 -8.73
C CYS A 515 7.87 15.84 -8.61
N ALA A 516 7.52 14.61 -8.98
CA ALA A 516 8.43 13.47 -8.83
C ALA A 516 9.58 13.48 -9.85
N TYR A 517 9.40 14.04 -11.04
CA TYR A 517 10.47 14.11 -12.04
C TYR A 517 11.37 15.32 -11.81
N GLY A 518 12.22 15.19 -10.80
CA GLY A 518 13.37 16.05 -10.55
C GLY A 518 12.97 17.48 -10.22
N ILE A 519 12.74 17.78 -8.96
CA ILE A 519 12.63 19.15 -8.45
C ILE A 519 13.46 19.17 -7.18
N GLY A 520 14.72 19.61 -7.31
CA GLY A 520 15.72 19.62 -6.23
C GLY A 520 15.94 18.27 -5.53
N GLU A 521 16.91 18.22 -4.61
CA GLU A 521 16.80 17.20 -3.55
C GLU A 521 15.64 17.61 -2.62
N PRO A 522 14.77 16.67 -2.23
CA PRO A 522 13.70 16.97 -1.28
C PRO A 522 14.28 17.45 0.05
N LEU A 523 13.43 18.05 0.89
CA LEU A 523 13.71 18.35 2.30
C LEU A 523 14.14 17.06 3.04
N LYS A 524 15.42 16.70 2.96
CA LYS A 524 16.02 15.71 3.85
C LYS A 524 16.43 16.47 5.09
N GLY A 525 15.48 16.62 6.01
CA GLY A 525 15.77 17.15 7.32
C GLY A 525 17.03 16.47 7.86
N SER A 526 18.09 17.24 8.08
CA SER A 526 19.36 16.73 8.59
C SER A 526 19.24 16.22 10.04
N GLN A 527 18.04 16.25 10.63
CA GLN A 527 17.62 15.39 11.72
C GLN A 527 16.13 15.03 11.58
N PRO A 528 15.72 13.77 11.87
CA PRO A 528 14.31 13.40 11.90
C PRO A 528 13.63 14.07 13.09
N GLY A 529 13.16 15.30 12.91
CA GLY A 529 12.20 15.92 13.80
C GLY A 529 10.93 15.08 13.74
N ARG A 530 10.50 14.49 14.88
CA ARG A 530 9.22 13.79 14.96
C ARG A 530 8.11 14.77 14.61
N HIS A 531 7.31 14.46 13.60
CA HIS A 531 6.09 15.24 13.34
C HIS A 531 5.18 15.00 14.52
N VAL A 532 4.62 16.06 15.07
CA VAL A 532 3.65 15.91 16.15
C VAL A 532 2.36 15.47 15.49
N TYR A 533 2.10 14.15 15.46
CA TYR A 533 0.74 13.65 15.32
C TYR A 533 -0.05 14.15 16.53
N ILE A 534 -0.86 15.18 16.33
CA ILE A 534 -1.77 15.65 17.37
C ILE A 534 -3.09 14.93 17.12
N PRO A 535 -3.58 14.12 18.09
CA PRO A 535 -4.90 13.48 17.96
C PRO A 535 -5.94 14.55 17.63
N ALA A 536 -6.50 14.45 16.43
CA ALA A 536 -7.56 15.32 15.97
C ALA A 536 -8.89 14.55 16.03
N GLU A 537 -10.00 15.25 15.75
CA GLU A 537 -11.30 14.62 15.57
C GLU A 537 -11.25 13.57 14.45
N PRO A 538 -12.10 12.53 14.48
CA PRO A 538 -12.15 11.53 13.41
C PRO A 538 -12.23 12.17 12.03
N GLY A 539 -11.34 11.78 11.11
CA GLY A 539 -11.25 12.33 9.76
C GLY A 539 -10.34 13.55 9.60
N CYS A 540 -9.84 14.12 10.69
CA CYS A 540 -8.90 15.24 10.65
C CYS A 540 -7.45 14.75 10.91
N LEU A 541 -6.48 15.46 10.33
CA LEU A 541 -5.05 15.24 10.60
C LEU A 541 -4.41 16.56 11.02
N SER A 542 -3.90 16.64 12.25
CA SER A 542 -3.17 17.82 12.71
C SER A 542 -1.66 17.61 12.60
N VAL A 543 -0.99 18.51 11.86
CA VAL A 543 0.44 18.48 11.55
C VAL A 543 1.11 19.79 11.94
N ARG A 544 2.42 19.77 12.18
CA ARG A 544 3.21 20.96 12.50
C ARG A 544 4.01 21.43 11.30
N GLY A 545 4.18 22.73 11.15
CA GLY A 545 5.03 23.31 10.11
C GLY A 545 5.16 24.83 10.22
N LYS A 546 5.48 25.48 9.11
CA LYS A 546 5.62 26.94 9.01
C LYS A 546 4.97 27.46 7.75
N ILE A 547 4.20 28.55 7.86
CA ILE A 547 3.72 29.27 6.69
C ILE A 547 4.88 30.01 6.04
N ILE A 548 5.04 29.84 4.73
CA ILE A 548 5.99 30.61 3.91
C ILE A 548 5.36 31.92 3.46
N GLY A 549 4.09 31.90 3.05
CA GLY A 549 3.34 33.09 2.65
C GLY A 549 1.98 32.75 2.05
N LYS A 550 1.10 33.74 1.95
CA LYS A 550 -0.14 33.64 1.18
C LYS A 550 0.13 33.90 -0.29
N VAL A 551 -0.71 33.38 -1.18
CA VAL A 551 -0.58 33.52 -2.65
C VAL A 551 -1.42 34.70 -3.14
N PRO A 552 -0.86 35.92 -3.30
CA PRO A 552 -1.54 37.04 -3.94
C PRO A 552 -1.57 36.97 -5.47
N TYR A 553 -0.76 36.10 -6.09
CA TYR A 553 -0.72 35.95 -7.54
C TYR A 553 -0.55 34.50 -7.94
N VAL A 554 -1.43 34.08 -8.84
CA VAL A 554 -1.35 32.82 -9.55
C VAL A 554 -1.63 33.09 -11.03
N ASN A 555 -0.81 32.53 -11.93
CA ASN A 555 -1.08 32.67 -13.36
C ASN A 555 -2.24 31.77 -13.81
N GLU A 556 -2.81 31.96 -15.00
CA GLU A 556 -3.84 31.06 -15.53
C GLU A 556 -3.32 29.62 -15.70
N TYR A 557 -4.17 28.62 -15.44
CA TYR A 557 -3.81 27.22 -15.73
C TYR A 557 -3.65 27.04 -17.23
N ARG A 558 -2.56 26.39 -17.63
CA ARG A 558 -2.23 26.14 -19.03
C ARG A 558 -1.75 24.72 -19.18
N HIS A 559 -2.21 24.04 -20.23
CA HIS A 559 -1.64 22.75 -20.57
C HIS A 559 -0.18 22.93 -21.02
N PHE A 560 0.66 21.88 -20.89
CA PHE A 560 2.12 21.99 -21.03
C PHE A 560 2.59 22.75 -22.28
N GLY A 561 1.93 22.55 -23.43
CA GLY A 561 2.29 23.17 -24.70
C GLY A 561 1.82 24.61 -24.83
N GLU A 562 0.78 25.00 -24.11
CA GLU A 562 0.13 26.32 -24.25
C GLU A 562 0.94 27.43 -23.61
N LEU A 563 1.66 27.15 -22.51
CA LEU A 563 2.55 28.12 -21.84
C LEU A 563 3.61 28.70 -22.79
N PHE A 564 4.07 27.88 -23.73
CA PHE A 564 5.12 28.22 -24.69
C PHE A 564 4.59 28.69 -26.05
N THR A 565 3.32 29.07 -26.13
CA THR A 565 2.73 29.70 -27.31
C THR A 565 2.24 31.10 -26.96
N ASN A 566 1.94 31.93 -27.97
CA ASN A 566 1.21 33.19 -27.81
C ASN A 566 1.75 34.13 -26.71
N ASN A 567 3.07 34.18 -26.49
CA ASN A 567 3.73 35.02 -25.47
C ASN A 567 3.26 34.80 -24.02
N GLN A 568 2.68 33.65 -23.70
CA GLN A 568 2.04 33.44 -22.41
C GLN A 568 3.04 33.37 -21.25
N LEU A 569 4.25 32.82 -21.46
CA LEU A 569 5.32 32.89 -20.46
C LEU A 569 5.82 34.32 -20.22
N ARG A 570 5.77 35.18 -21.25
CA ARG A 570 6.13 36.61 -21.13
C ARG A 570 5.18 37.35 -20.19
N GLU A 571 3.89 37.03 -20.23
CA GLU A 571 2.90 37.61 -19.31
C GLU A 571 3.23 37.25 -17.86
N VAL A 572 3.58 35.98 -17.59
CA VAL A 572 4.00 35.52 -16.26
C VAL A 572 5.28 36.24 -15.82
N TYR A 573 6.28 36.35 -16.71
CA TYR A 573 7.51 37.08 -16.42
C TYR A 573 7.25 38.54 -16.04
N ASN A 574 6.47 39.26 -16.84
CA ASN A 574 6.16 40.68 -16.59
C ASN A 574 5.42 40.84 -15.27
N ALA A 575 4.43 39.98 -14.99
CA ALA A 575 3.68 40.00 -13.74
C ALA A 575 4.59 39.80 -12.50
N CYS A 576 5.62 38.95 -12.61
CA CYS A 576 6.62 38.76 -11.56
C CYS A 576 7.53 39.98 -11.37
N MET A 577 8.05 40.54 -12.47
CA MET A 577 8.94 41.72 -12.42
C MET A 577 8.22 42.98 -11.89
N GLU A 578 6.92 43.11 -12.14
CA GLU A 578 6.11 44.21 -11.59
C GLU A 578 5.86 44.08 -10.08
N ARG A 579 5.83 42.84 -9.56
CA ARG A 579 5.50 42.55 -8.16
C ARG A 579 6.71 42.53 -7.25
N LEU A 580 7.86 42.12 -7.74
CA LEU A 580 9.07 41.92 -6.95
C LEU A 580 10.17 42.89 -7.39
N THR A 581 10.58 43.77 -6.48
CA THR A 581 11.73 44.68 -6.67
C THR A 581 13.05 44.10 -6.16
N SER A 582 12.96 43.12 -5.27
CA SER A 582 14.06 42.34 -4.69
C SER A 582 13.56 40.94 -4.39
N TYR A 583 14.47 39.97 -4.25
CA TYR A 583 14.12 38.59 -3.96
C TYR A 583 14.55 38.18 -2.54
N ALA A 584 13.89 37.17 -1.96
CA ALA A 584 14.06 36.78 -0.56
C ALA A 584 15.46 36.21 -0.23
N THR A 585 16.16 35.63 -1.21
CA THR A 585 17.51 35.05 -1.09
C THR A 585 18.62 35.98 -1.59
N ASP A 586 18.35 37.28 -1.72
CA ASP A 586 19.26 38.34 -2.19
C ASP A 586 19.75 38.24 -3.65
N GLU A 587 19.39 37.18 -4.38
CA GLU A 587 19.65 37.07 -5.82
C GLU A 587 18.76 38.00 -6.67
N SER A 588 19.11 38.14 -7.95
CA SER A 588 18.26 38.93 -8.86
C SER A 588 16.92 38.24 -9.09
N VAL A 589 15.85 39.04 -9.20
CA VAL A 589 14.49 38.53 -9.48
C VAL A 589 14.45 37.72 -10.79
N GLN A 590 15.29 38.09 -11.77
CA GLN A 590 15.44 37.38 -13.04
C GLN A 590 16.07 35.99 -12.86
N THR A 591 17.11 35.88 -12.02
CA THR A 591 17.74 34.60 -11.67
C THR A 591 16.73 33.69 -10.98
N ALA A 592 16.06 34.19 -9.94
CA ALA A 592 15.05 33.46 -9.19
C ALA A 592 13.90 32.97 -10.09
N PHE A 593 13.43 33.79 -11.02
CA PHE A 593 12.39 33.41 -11.98
C PHE A 593 12.84 32.23 -12.85
N GLY A 594 14.05 32.30 -13.41
CA GLY A 594 14.60 31.26 -14.27
C GLY A 594 14.83 29.93 -13.55
N LEU A 595 15.37 29.99 -12.32
CA LEU A 595 15.53 28.81 -11.47
C LEU A 595 14.17 28.22 -11.03
N THR A 596 13.16 29.07 -10.84
CA THR A 596 11.81 28.61 -10.54
C THR A 596 11.18 27.86 -11.71
N LEU A 597 11.38 28.32 -12.94
CA LEU A 597 10.85 27.64 -14.14
C LEU A 597 11.37 26.23 -14.33
N ILE A 598 12.57 25.92 -13.86
CA ILE A 598 13.16 24.58 -13.91
C ILE A 598 13.03 23.83 -12.57
N GLY A 599 12.21 24.31 -11.63
CA GLY A 599 11.99 23.66 -10.34
C GLY A 599 13.27 23.42 -9.53
N GLY A 600 14.28 24.28 -9.66
CA GLY A 600 15.55 24.13 -8.94
C GLY A 600 16.34 22.87 -9.32
N LEU A 601 16.06 22.26 -10.47
CA LEU A 601 16.85 21.16 -11.02
C LEU A 601 18.32 21.56 -11.26
N PRO A 602 19.26 20.57 -11.33
CA PRO A 602 20.57 20.82 -11.89
C PRO A 602 20.41 21.52 -13.24
N LEU A 603 21.22 22.53 -13.46
CA LEU A 603 21.15 23.34 -14.66
C LEU A 603 21.31 22.44 -15.89
N PRO A 604 20.62 22.74 -17.02
CA PRO A 604 20.69 21.89 -18.20
C PRO A 604 22.13 21.64 -18.62
N SER A 605 22.42 20.45 -19.17
CA SER A 605 23.77 20.05 -19.59
C SER A 605 24.46 21.08 -20.49
N GLY A 606 23.69 21.90 -21.22
CA GLY A 606 24.19 23.00 -22.01
C GLY A 606 24.95 24.06 -21.19
N LEU A 607 24.48 24.42 -20.00
CA LEU A 607 25.17 25.36 -19.10
C LEU A 607 26.52 24.78 -18.63
N GLU A 608 26.51 23.53 -18.17
CA GLU A 608 27.70 22.83 -17.69
C GLU A 608 28.75 22.70 -18.80
N LYS A 609 28.33 22.28 -20.01
CA LYS A 609 29.19 22.17 -21.20
C LYS A 609 29.84 23.50 -21.60
N LYS A 610 29.22 24.62 -21.25
CA LYS A 610 29.67 25.97 -21.63
C LYS A 610 30.31 26.74 -20.48
N ASN A 611 30.39 26.17 -19.28
CA ASN A 611 30.99 26.79 -18.09
C ASN A 611 30.49 28.24 -17.87
N THR A 612 29.20 28.47 -18.10
CA THR A 612 28.55 29.79 -17.98
C THR A 612 27.99 29.97 -16.57
N SER A 613 28.06 31.19 -16.02
CA SER A 613 27.50 31.48 -14.69
C SER A 613 25.96 31.45 -14.73
N VAL A 614 25.34 31.11 -13.60
CA VAL A 614 23.88 31.04 -13.47
C VAL A 614 23.22 32.38 -13.78
N GLU A 615 23.84 33.48 -13.36
CA GLU A 615 23.37 34.85 -13.59
C GLU A 615 23.39 35.17 -15.09
N THR A 616 24.52 34.92 -15.75
CA THR A 616 24.69 35.16 -17.20
C THR A 616 23.71 34.33 -18.02
N TYR A 617 23.50 33.08 -17.61
CA TYR A 617 22.54 32.19 -18.22
C TYR A 617 21.11 32.68 -18.03
N SER A 618 20.80 33.16 -16.83
CA SER A 618 19.44 33.56 -16.45
C SER A 618 18.99 34.86 -17.11
N GLU A 619 19.91 35.81 -17.31
CA GLU A 619 19.65 37.03 -18.08
C GLU A 619 19.22 36.73 -19.53
N LYS A 620 19.58 35.57 -20.06
CA LYS A 620 19.32 35.17 -21.45
C LYS A 620 18.09 34.27 -21.64
N TYR A 621 17.45 33.79 -20.57
CA TYR A 621 16.28 32.90 -20.68
C TYR A 621 15.14 33.50 -21.49
N MET A 622 14.78 34.73 -21.17
CA MET A 622 13.67 35.39 -21.84
C MET A 622 14.02 35.77 -23.28
N GLN A 623 15.29 36.04 -23.57
CA GLN A 623 15.77 36.21 -24.96
C GLN A 623 15.66 34.88 -25.73
N PHE A 624 16.06 33.77 -25.12
CA PHE A 624 15.91 32.43 -25.71
C PHE A 624 14.44 32.12 -25.98
N TYR A 625 13.55 32.34 -25.00
CA TYR A 625 12.11 32.18 -25.17
C TYR A 625 11.59 33.00 -26.36
N ASP A 626 11.85 34.30 -26.42
CA ASP A 626 11.38 35.16 -27.53
C ASP A 626 11.87 34.64 -28.89
N ASN A 627 13.13 34.25 -28.97
CA ASN A 627 13.71 33.69 -30.18
C ASN A 627 13.00 32.39 -30.60
N THR A 628 12.60 31.53 -29.65
CA THR A 628 11.82 30.32 -29.98
C THR A 628 10.41 30.60 -30.50
N GLN A 629 9.84 31.76 -30.17
CA GLN A 629 8.51 32.17 -30.62
C GLN A 629 8.51 32.77 -32.05
N MET A 630 9.69 33.03 -32.63
CA MET A 630 9.78 33.60 -33.98
C MET A 630 9.21 32.64 -35.06
N PRO A 631 8.62 33.16 -36.14
CA PRO A 631 8.01 32.32 -37.19
C PRO A 631 9.00 31.35 -37.83
N GLN A 632 8.58 30.10 -37.99
CA GLN A 632 9.35 29.08 -38.72
C GLN A 632 9.11 29.10 -40.24
N THR A 633 8.06 29.81 -40.68
CA THR A 633 7.75 29.98 -42.10
C THR A 633 7.48 31.46 -42.39
N PRO A 634 7.96 32.01 -43.52
CA PRO A 634 8.72 31.38 -44.63
C PRO A 634 10.21 31.10 -44.30
N PRO A 635 11.02 30.45 -45.18
CA PRO A 635 12.41 30.06 -44.90
C PRO A 635 13.33 31.18 -44.41
N GLU A 636 13.12 32.42 -44.88
CA GLU A 636 13.87 33.60 -44.43
C GLU A 636 13.64 33.90 -42.94
N ALA A 637 12.40 33.70 -42.46
CA ALA A 637 12.07 33.86 -41.05
C ALA A 637 12.72 32.76 -40.20
N ASN A 638 12.79 31.52 -40.71
CA ASN A 638 13.51 30.45 -40.01
C ASN A 638 15.01 30.72 -39.92
N ALA A 639 15.65 31.21 -41.00
CA ALA A 639 17.06 31.58 -40.97
C ALA A 639 17.34 32.72 -39.98
N ALA A 640 16.45 33.71 -39.90
CA ALA A 640 16.54 34.78 -38.91
C ALA A 640 16.41 34.26 -37.47
N ARG A 641 15.47 33.32 -37.24
CA ARG A 641 15.29 32.65 -35.95
C ARG A 641 16.52 31.86 -35.53
N GLU A 642 17.06 31.04 -36.43
CA GLU A 642 18.27 30.24 -36.16
C GLU A 642 19.45 31.13 -35.79
N LYS A 643 19.66 32.22 -36.53
CA LYS A 643 20.68 33.22 -36.23
C LYS A 643 20.49 33.88 -34.86
N ALA A 644 19.25 34.17 -34.47
CA ALA A 644 18.97 34.75 -33.15
C ALA A 644 19.26 33.74 -32.01
N LEU A 645 18.95 32.45 -32.23
CA LEU A 645 19.19 31.37 -31.26
C LEU A 645 20.69 31.04 -31.08
N GLU A 646 21.55 31.34 -32.07
CA GLU A 646 23.00 31.11 -31.95
C GLU A 646 23.62 31.82 -30.74
N GLU A 647 23.14 33.01 -30.38
CA GLU A 647 23.66 33.75 -29.23
C GLU A 647 23.32 33.08 -27.90
N THR A 648 22.12 32.50 -27.80
CA THR A 648 21.66 31.78 -26.62
C THR A 648 22.29 30.38 -26.53
N TYR A 649 22.55 29.72 -27.66
CA TYR A 649 23.30 28.45 -27.68
C TYR A 649 24.74 28.62 -27.19
N LYS A 650 25.36 29.79 -27.40
CA LYS A 650 26.73 30.06 -26.91
C LYS A 650 26.81 30.05 -25.38
N VAL A 651 25.76 30.49 -24.70
CA VAL A 651 25.66 30.45 -23.23
C VAL A 651 25.08 29.12 -22.72
N GLY A 652 24.71 28.19 -23.60
CA GLY A 652 24.23 26.85 -23.26
C GLY A 652 22.71 26.70 -23.18
N LEU A 653 21.94 27.70 -23.65
CA LEU A 653 20.48 27.66 -23.70
C LEU A 653 20.04 26.95 -24.97
N ASP A 654 19.78 25.65 -24.87
CA ASP A 654 19.30 24.82 -25.97
C ASP A 654 17.93 24.18 -25.68
N MET A 655 17.46 23.32 -26.59
CA MET A 655 16.14 22.67 -26.47
C MET A 655 16.00 21.80 -25.21
N SER A 656 17.09 21.37 -24.58
CA SER A 656 17.03 20.62 -23.31
C SER A 656 16.53 21.48 -22.15
N TRP A 657 16.78 22.79 -22.17
CA TRP A 657 16.19 23.71 -21.20
C TRP A 657 14.66 23.74 -21.33
N LEU A 658 14.15 23.85 -22.56
CA LEU A 658 12.70 23.84 -22.81
C LEU A 658 12.08 22.52 -22.35
N GLN A 659 12.71 21.38 -22.64
CA GLN A 659 12.26 20.08 -22.14
C GLN A 659 12.22 20.03 -20.61
N THR A 660 13.20 20.62 -19.94
CA THR A 660 13.27 20.71 -18.47
C THR A 660 12.13 21.56 -17.92
N VAL A 661 11.86 22.73 -18.50
CA VAL A 661 10.73 23.57 -18.08
C VAL A 661 9.40 22.87 -18.35
N LEU A 662 9.26 22.20 -19.50
CA LEU A 662 8.04 21.45 -19.82
C LEU A 662 7.76 20.32 -18.80
N ALA A 663 8.79 19.59 -18.38
CA ALA A 663 8.65 18.54 -17.37
C ALA A 663 8.30 19.11 -15.99
N THR A 664 8.93 20.21 -15.59
CA THR A 664 8.75 20.83 -14.27
C THR A 664 7.52 21.69 -14.15
N TYR A 665 6.94 22.17 -15.25
CA TYR A 665 5.70 22.97 -15.26
C TYR A 665 4.42 22.12 -15.43
N CYS A 666 4.53 20.87 -15.89
CA CYS A 666 3.38 20.00 -16.14
C CYS A 666 2.43 19.92 -14.93
N GLU A 667 1.11 20.07 -15.14
CA GLU A 667 0.06 20.06 -14.08
C GLU A 667 0.26 21.10 -12.95
N ARG A 668 0.93 22.23 -13.23
CA ARG A 668 1.22 23.28 -12.25
C ARG A 668 0.87 24.68 -12.72
N ARG A 669 0.88 25.61 -11.77
CA ARG A 669 0.73 27.06 -11.98
C ARG A 669 1.88 27.78 -11.31
N PHE A 670 2.30 28.88 -11.93
CA PHE A 670 3.30 29.78 -11.37
C PHE A 670 2.64 30.67 -10.32
N VAL A 671 3.28 30.79 -9.16
CA VAL A 671 2.79 31.58 -8.03
C VAL A 671 3.84 32.55 -7.52
N VAL A 672 3.39 33.68 -6.97
CA VAL A 672 4.21 34.59 -6.17
C VAL A 672 3.53 34.72 -4.82
N ALA A 673 4.27 34.41 -3.75
CA ALA A 673 3.83 34.58 -2.37
C ALA A 673 4.05 36.01 -1.87
N ASP A 674 3.26 36.46 -0.91
CA ASP A 674 3.39 37.77 -0.25
C ASP A 674 4.69 37.93 0.55
N SER A 675 5.34 36.82 0.91
CA SER A 675 6.69 36.79 1.47
C SER A 675 7.80 37.05 0.45
N GLY A 676 7.46 37.29 -0.82
CA GLY A 676 8.40 37.58 -1.90
C GLY A 676 8.99 36.35 -2.60
N HIS A 677 8.56 35.14 -2.23
CA HIS A 677 9.01 33.91 -2.86
C HIS A 677 8.23 33.59 -4.14
N MET A 678 8.91 32.98 -5.11
CA MET A 678 8.29 32.44 -6.33
C MET A 678 8.18 30.92 -6.23
N GLY A 679 7.17 30.35 -6.89
CA GLY A 679 6.97 28.92 -6.87
C GLY A 679 6.23 28.34 -8.07
N LEU A 680 6.27 27.01 -8.16
CA LEU A 680 5.42 26.21 -9.02
C LEU A 680 4.54 25.35 -8.12
N ALA A 681 3.23 25.62 -8.13
CA ALA A 681 2.26 25.00 -7.25
C ALA A 681 1.27 24.13 -8.03
N HIS A 682 0.62 23.20 -7.36
CA HIS A 682 -0.44 22.36 -7.93
C HIS A 682 -1.46 23.19 -8.74
N HIS A 683 -1.94 22.67 -9.87
CA HIS A 683 -2.82 23.43 -10.77
C HIS A 683 -4.12 23.95 -10.15
N GLU A 684 -4.59 23.35 -9.05
CA GLU A 684 -5.78 23.81 -8.32
C GLU A 684 -5.50 24.96 -7.33
N VAL A 685 -4.27 25.45 -7.22
CA VAL A 685 -3.93 26.61 -6.37
C VAL A 685 -4.73 27.85 -6.80
N LEU A 686 -5.19 28.63 -5.83
CA LEU A 686 -5.96 29.87 -6.01
C LEU A 686 -5.31 31.04 -5.27
N GLU A 687 -5.68 32.24 -5.64
CA GLU A 687 -5.34 33.43 -4.85
C GLU A 687 -5.94 33.31 -3.44
N GLY A 688 -5.13 33.62 -2.43
CA GLY A 688 -5.48 33.48 -1.03
C GLY A 688 -5.07 32.15 -0.38
N ASP A 689 -4.70 31.13 -1.18
CA ASP A 689 -4.12 29.89 -0.66
C ASP A 689 -2.77 30.17 0.05
N VAL A 690 -2.37 29.26 0.93
CA VAL A 690 -1.18 29.35 1.75
C VAL A 690 -0.13 28.36 1.25
N ILE A 691 1.11 28.82 1.05
CA ILE A 691 2.27 27.94 0.88
C ILE A 691 2.88 27.69 2.26
N ALA A 692 2.99 26.42 2.65
CA ALA A 692 3.54 26.03 3.94
C ALA A 692 4.57 24.90 3.79
N VAL A 693 5.54 24.87 4.69
CA VAL A 693 6.44 23.72 4.86
C VAL A 693 5.95 22.92 6.05
N VAL A 694 5.45 21.71 5.79
CA VAL A 694 4.94 20.79 6.80
C VAL A 694 6.03 19.79 7.17
N MET A 695 6.25 19.60 8.47
CA MET A 695 7.21 18.62 8.94
C MET A 695 6.77 17.22 8.47
N GLY A 696 7.65 16.52 7.76
CA GLY A 696 7.41 15.15 7.26
C GLY A 696 6.98 15.03 5.83
N MET A 697 6.64 16.14 5.21
CA MET A 697 6.51 16.23 3.77
C MET A 697 7.87 16.49 3.14
N HIS A 698 8.14 15.87 2.00
CA HIS A 698 9.37 16.11 1.23
C HIS A 698 9.40 17.46 0.51
N TRP A 699 8.23 18.06 0.29
CA TRP A 699 8.07 19.32 -0.43
C TRP A 699 7.17 20.28 0.35
N PRO A 700 7.33 21.60 0.15
CA PRO A 700 6.29 22.56 0.50
C PRO A 700 4.93 22.14 -0.07
N VAL A 701 3.86 22.57 0.59
CA VAL A 701 2.48 22.22 0.26
C VAL A 701 1.64 23.47 0.13
N VAL A 702 0.58 23.36 -0.67
CA VAL A 702 -0.47 24.36 -0.79
C VAL A 702 -1.63 23.95 0.12
N LEU A 703 -2.00 24.84 1.04
CA LEU A 703 -3.11 24.68 1.97
C LEU A 703 -4.14 25.78 1.73
N ARG A 704 -5.43 25.40 1.66
CA ARG A 704 -6.55 26.34 1.54
C ARG A 704 -7.29 26.44 2.86
N GLU A 705 -7.39 27.65 3.42
CA GLU A 705 -8.20 27.90 4.62
C GLU A 705 -9.67 27.54 4.34
N ARG A 706 -10.32 26.87 5.30
CA ARG A 706 -11.75 26.54 5.21
C ARG A 706 -12.58 27.46 6.10
N ASP A 707 -13.81 27.75 5.66
CA ASP A 707 -14.76 28.58 6.41
C ASP A 707 -15.16 27.94 7.76
N ASP A 708 -15.16 26.61 7.83
CA ASP A 708 -15.44 25.82 9.05
C ASP A 708 -14.19 25.58 9.92
N GLY A 709 -13.09 26.30 9.63
CA GLY A 709 -11.81 26.21 10.31
C GLY A 709 -10.94 25.04 9.86
N GLY A 710 -9.63 25.19 10.00
CA GLY A 710 -8.64 24.25 9.48
C GLY A 710 -8.33 24.48 8.00
N TYR A 711 -7.70 23.49 7.37
CA TYR A 711 -7.14 23.59 6.02
C TYR A 711 -7.55 22.41 5.14
N ARG A 712 -7.75 22.67 3.85
CA ARG A 712 -7.79 21.66 2.80
C ARG A 712 -6.39 21.53 2.20
N PHE A 713 -5.87 20.31 2.10
CA PHE A 713 -4.66 20.03 1.32
C PHE A 713 -4.99 20.14 -0.18
N VAL A 714 -4.29 21.02 -0.90
CA VAL A 714 -4.50 21.25 -2.34
C VAL A 714 -3.48 20.49 -3.18
N GLY A 715 -2.24 20.39 -2.70
CA GLY A 715 -1.18 19.66 -3.38
C GLY A 715 0.22 20.13 -3.00
N ASP A 716 1.20 19.60 -3.70
CA ASP A 716 2.60 19.97 -3.56
C ASP A 716 2.95 21.31 -4.24
N ALA A 717 4.01 21.95 -3.75
CA ALA A 717 4.58 23.15 -4.32
C ALA A 717 6.12 23.10 -4.28
N TYR A 718 6.72 23.60 -5.35
CA TYR A 718 8.10 24.08 -5.33
C TYR A 718 8.08 25.56 -4.95
N CYS A 719 8.95 25.96 -4.01
CA CYS A 719 9.09 27.35 -3.60
C CYS A 719 10.58 27.69 -3.52
N HIS A 720 11.06 28.51 -4.43
CA HIS A 720 12.48 28.78 -4.57
C HIS A 720 13.00 29.56 -3.35
N GLY A 721 14.14 29.15 -2.82
CA GLY A 721 14.75 29.70 -1.59
C GLY A 721 14.36 29.01 -0.29
N VAL A 722 13.43 28.04 -0.30
CA VAL A 722 13.00 27.29 0.91
C VAL A 722 13.01 25.76 0.74
N MET A 723 13.68 25.27 -0.30
CA MET A 723 13.68 23.85 -0.67
C MET A 723 14.69 22.99 0.12
N ASN A 724 15.63 23.59 0.86
CA ASN A 724 16.69 22.88 1.59
C ASN A 724 16.51 22.89 3.12
N GLY A 725 15.32 23.26 3.60
CA GLY A 725 14.97 23.21 5.02
C GLY A 725 15.23 24.50 5.79
N GLU A 726 15.57 25.58 5.07
CA GLU A 726 15.78 26.91 5.60
C GLU A 726 14.60 27.34 6.49
N ALA A 727 13.38 27.04 6.06
CA ALA A 727 12.15 27.40 6.77
C ALA A 727 11.92 26.65 8.09
N LEU A 728 12.47 25.45 8.27
CA LEU A 728 12.22 24.61 9.45
C LEU A 728 13.34 24.64 10.48
N THR A 729 14.46 25.32 10.21
CA THR A 729 15.66 25.29 11.07
C THR A 729 15.32 25.66 12.51
N GLY A 730 14.57 26.76 12.72
CA GLY A 730 14.16 27.20 14.05
C GLY A 730 13.18 26.25 14.77
N ILE A 731 12.36 25.51 14.01
CA ILE A 731 11.44 24.52 14.58
C ILE A 731 12.22 23.25 15.00
N VAL A 732 13.21 22.84 14.20
CA VAL A 732 14.02 21.65 14.45
C VAL A 732 14.99 21.85 15.61
N ASP A 733 15.58 23.04 15.75
CA ASP A 733 16.49 23.36 16.87
C ASP A 733 15.76 23.80 18.16
N GLY A 734 14.44 23.96 18.10
CA GLY A 734 13.58 24.31 19.23
C GLY A 734 13.54 25.80 19.58
N SER A 735 14.08 26.68 18.73
CA SER A 735 13.98 28.14 18.89
C SER A 735 12.62 28.71 18.47
N GLU A 736 11.84 27.97 17.67
CA GLU A 736 10.47 28.29 17.25
C GLU A 736 9.53 27.11 17.53
N GLU A 737 8.30 27.36 18.00
CA GLU A 737 7.32 26.27 18.25
C GLU A 737 6.68 25.71 16.97
N GLY A 738 6.64 26.50 15.89
CA GLY A 738 5.91 26.19 14.66
C GLY A 738 4.39 26.34 14.78
N GLU A 739 3.69 26.30 13.65
CA GLU A 739 2.24 26.37 13.56
C GLU A 739 1.63 24.97 13.44
N VAL A 740 0.40 24.79 13.95
CA VAL A 740 -0.36 23.55 13.81
C VAL A 740 -1.44 23.72 12.75
N PHE A 741 -1.36 22.91 11.70
CA PHE A 741 -2.35 22.85 10.63
C PHE A 741 -3.25 21.64 10.84
N THR A 742 -4.56 21.86 11.00
CA THR A 742 -5.54 20.78 10.97
C THR A 742 -6.07 20.59 9.56
N LEU A 743 -5.61 19.54 8.90
CA LEU A 743 -6.09 19.11 7.59
C LEU A 743 -7.44 18.39 7.76
N LYS A 744 -8.44 18.82 7.00
CA LYS A 744 -9.79 18.26 7.02
C LYS A 744 -10.13 17.57 5.70
#